data_AF-A0AA36N097-F1
#
_entry.id   AF-A0AA36N097-F1
#
_cell.length_a   1.000
_cell.length_b   1.000
_cell.length_c   1.000
_cell.angle_alpha   90.00
_cell.angle_beta   90.00
_cell.angle_gamma   90.00
#
_symmetry.space_group_name_H-M   'P 1'
#
loop_
_entity.id
_entity.type
_entity.pdbx_description
1 polymer ?
#
loop_
_entity_poly.entity_id
_entity_poly.type
_entity_poly.pdbx_seq_one_letter_code
_entity_poly.pdbx_strand_id
1 'polypeptide(L)'
;MTGTWASERKALATHRFCDFARPHGSSPFSGHSLWELKSPNLLQGALSVWLPLRSLLADNVDTVRTDGVDTSVVGAVTDSSSALYYKVDAAWKALVDDADEAGAKLNGLAVNIAERQRILIQRMCKDVLLVAHAVSLDYSFANLQSVVGLYEESGEGIVFGIRAAGVPELTDMCTMHQMREVSFYYQQVRPFMREVLNAQSSFEASEIASAVVGDVVRFVDPLYAAMVAAAHLYLNSSSASCDPLVTTTWNEWRALSLGICDTRIGLQRSLRFFMQIANGLAVQESKVELTVVVAKQTQLMRDLVTGNKMDDMPAPVTQKIMDKVIHAREAWSNLADGLDEAIQQDELPKVDVLRGLLLGNVLFEDLMDAMELFVAEAAVATVQSRILDLTHRQQFRFHQLPVKAYQILLGIHVEEAWRDLNATVTSFRQMRRDLVLGAPGSVMELKPVTNVCIARMMSKVFDTWYELEQACYAVARGDGSKVREINLLSSRGHSDMEAPSHGLERFYEGQWEVCENLTLGVADWTLLMAEVTRLAQLSQRVMSSMVAAQEGLDGDLTVSLAELRASLERLILGFPNMVPVQPTQALFRRILDVAAPAVDALASAVAEGAVARAQSRAGELLEVARALLRVYTGEGLQQEPSWPGQRVQLAMWQSVLAQKLAKEAVISVYNVATLGANMDATIRDFETAQSQLRDGGGDVPNGIVPERDDLLKQWERVNLAWSRFVASLQSLQEMEPALLDLLAELERAVPLYGVRDIESPDVTPWGFYIAYALLGLVLLCCSCAACYVARKASKKAQSQDCSQV
;
A
#
# COMPACT_ATOMS: atom_id res chain seq x y z
N MET A 1 -16.57 -27.54 43.12
CA MET A 1 -17.31 -26.26 43.07
C MET A 1 -18.81 -26.55 43.04
N THR A 2 -19.38 -27.15 44.08
CA THR A 2 -20.75 -27.72 44.05
C THR A 2 -21.66 -27.20 45.18
N GLY A 3 -21.18 -26.30 46.05
CA GLY A 3 -21.92 -25.85 47.23
C GLY A 3 -22.73 -24.55 47.08
N THR A 4 -22.36 -23.67 46.15
CA THR A 4 -22.98 -22.33 46.00
C THR A 4 -24.08 -22.26 44.94
N TRP A 5 -24.20 -23.27 44.07
CA TRP A 5 -25.15 -23.31 42.95
C TRP A 5 -26.59 -23.71 43.34
N ALA A 6 -26.80 -24.33 44.51
CA ALA A 6 -28.13 -24.81 44.92
C ALA A 6 -29.02 -23.72 45.54
N SER A 7 -28.45 -22.67 46.15
CA SER A 7 -29.22 -21.58 46.77
C SER A 7 -29.76 -20.56 45.76
N GLU A 8 -29.08 -20.37 44.62
CA GLU A 8 -29.54 -19.45 43.56
C GLU A 8 -30.73 -20.01 42.75
N ARG A 9 -30.87 -21.36 42.65
CA ARG A 9 -32.00 -22.00 41.93
C ARG A 9 -33.37 -21.68 42.52
N LYS A 10 -33.47 -21.52 43.84
CA LYS A 10 -34.75 -21.20 44.50
C LYS A 10 -35.09 -19.71 44.41
N ALA A 11 -34.10 -18.84 44.28
CA ALA A 11 -34.31 -17.39 44.17
C ALA A 11 -34.85 -16.99 42.78
N LEU A 12 -34.35 -17.60 41.70
CA LEU A 12 -34.77 -17.29 40.32
C LEU A 12 -36.22 -17.68 40.01
N ALA A 13 -36.76 -18.72 40.64
CA ALA A 13 -38.17 -19.13 40.48
C ALA A 13 -39.19 -18.20 41.18
N THR A 14 -38.72 -17.17 41.90
CA THR A 14 -39.56 -16.28 42.72
C THR A 14 -39.54 -14.81 42.27
N HIS A 15 -38.93 -14.49 41.12
CA HIS A 15 -38.93 -13.12 40.61
C HIS A 15 -40.31 -12.72 40.04
N ARG A 16 -40.78 -11.55 40.49
CA ARG A 16 -42.15 -11.07 40.40
C ARG A 16 -42.57 -10.74 38.96
N PHE A 17 -43.36 -11.63 38.35
CA PHE A 17 -44.09 -11.35 37.11
C PHE A 17 -45.42 -10.59 37.37
N CYS A 18 -45.81 -10.38 38.64
CA CYS A 18 -47.16 -9.89 39.00
C CYS A 18 -47.25 -8.43 39.51
N ASP A 19 -46.15 -7.68 39.59
CA ASP A 19 -46.20 -6.30 40.13
C ASP A 19 -46.57 -5.23 39.08
N PHE A 20 -46.75 -5.61 37.80
CA PHE A 20 -47.12 -4.68 36.72
C PHE A 20 -48.61 -4.27 36.70
N ALA A 21 -49.43 -4.78 37.63
CA ALA A 21 -50.88 -4.56 37.63
C ALA A 21 -51.40 -3.66 38.78
N ARG A 22 -50.55 -2.81 39.38
CA ARG A 22 -51.02 -1.80 40.37
C ARG A 22 -50.89 -0.37 39.83
N PRO A 23 -51.98 0.41 39.78
CA PRO A 23 -51.93 1.79 39.35
C PRO A 23 -51.27 2.65 40.45
N HIS A 24 -50.09 3.20 40.15
CA HIS A 24 -49.56 4.35 40.89
C HIS A 24 -49.90 5.64 40.13
N GLY A 25 -50.40 6.63 40.88
CA GLY A 25 -51.18 7.75 40.37
C GLY A 25 -50.44 8.76 39.49
N SER A 26 -51.27 9.55 38.81
CA SER A 26 -51.00 10.79 38.05
C SER A 26 -49.98 10.67 36.90
N SER A 27 -50.45 10.13 35.78
CA SER A 27 -49.85 10.27 34.45
C SER A 27 -50.66 11.30 33.63
N PRO A 28 -50.03 12.15 32.79
CA PRO A 28 -50.70 13.26 32.09
C PRO A 28 -51.50 12.83 30.85
N PHE A 29 -51.72 11.53 30.63
CA PHE A 29 -52.55 11.01 29.53
C PHE A 29 -54.04 10.96 29.93
N SER A 30 -54.70 12.10 30.05
CA SER A 30 -56.15 12.18 30.27
C SER A 30 -56.88 12.27 28.92
N GLY A 31 -57.24 11.13 28.34
CA GLY A 31 -58.08 11.11 27.11
C GLY A 31 -58.57 9.74 26.65
N HIS A 32 -57.82 8.66 26.90
CA HIS A 32 -58.22 7.29 26.56
C HIS A 32 -57.97 6.36 27.75
N SER A 33 -58.97 5.56 28.13
CA SER A 33 -58.81 4.62 29.24
C SER A 33 -57.99 3.41 28.79
N LEU A 34 -56.82 3.21 29.42
CA LEU A 34 -55.89 2.08 29.22
C LEU A 34 -56.54 0.67 29.35
N TRP A 35 -57.80 0.58 29.79
CA TRP A 35 -58.53 -0.67 30.03
C TRP A 35 -59.29 -1.20 28.81
N GLU A 36 -59.38 -0.42 27.72
CA GLU A 36 -60.00 -0.86 26.45
C GLU A 36 -59.01 -1.54 25.48
N LEU A 37 -57.75 -1.70 25.89
CA LEU A 37 -56.70 -2.33 25.09
C LEU A 37 -56.94 -3.84 24.92
N LYS A 38 -56.56 -4.42 23.78
CA LYS A 38 -56.69 -5.87 23.50
C LYS A 38 -55.73 -6.72 24.35
N SER A 39 -54.67 -6.09 24.87
CA SER A 39 -53.54 -6.71 25.56
C SER A 39 -53.83 -7.52 26.85
N PRO A 40 -54.77 -7.15 27.74
CA PRO A 40 -55.03 -7.88 28.99
C PRO A 40 -55.49 -9.33 28.77
N ASN A 41 -56.28 -9.58 27.72
CA ASN A 41 -56.76 -10.93 27.40
C ASN A 41 -55.63 -11.85 26.90
N LEU A 42 -54.64 -11.30 26.20
CA LEU A 42 -53.50 -12.06 25.69
C LEU A 42 -52.52 -12.44 26.80
N LEU A 43 -52.28 -11.55 27.76
CA LEU A 43 -51.47 -11.86 28.95
C LEU A 43 -52.11 -12.94 29.82
N GLN A 44 -53.44 -12.92 29.97
CA GLN A 44 -54.16 -14.00 30.65
C GLN A 44 -54.01 -15.34 29.91
N GLY A 45 -53.99 -15.31 28.57
CA GLY A 45 -53.67 -16.45 27.73
C GLY A 45 -52.27 -17.01 28.00
N ALA A 46 -51.24 -16.16 28.09
CA ALA A 46 -49.89 -16.58 28.46
C ALA A 46 -49.82 -17.17 29.87
N LEU A 47 -50.49 -16.55 30.85
CA LEU A 47 -50.55 -17.03 32.22
C LEU A 47 -51.16 -18.44 32.33
N SER A 48 -52.20 -18.71 31.52
CA SER A 48 -52.86 -20.03 31.49
C SER A 48 -51.94 -21.16 31.02
N VAL A 49 -50.91 -20.86 30.23
CA VAL A 49 -49.89 -21.84 29.77
C VAL A 49 -48.71 -21.89 30.74
N TRP A 50 -48.33 -20.74 31.31
CA TRP A 50 -47.23 -20.66 32.27
C TRP A 50 -47.47 -21.47 33.54
N LEU A 51 -48.70 -21.45 34.10
CA LEU A 51 -48.98 -22.14 35.37
C LEU A 51 -48.76 -23.66 35.28
N PRO A 52 -49.29 -24.39 34.26
CA PRO A 52 -48.97 -25.80 34.05
C PRO A 52 -47.48 -26.05 33.80
N LEU A 53 -46.83 -25.23 32.94
CA LEU A 53 -45.39 -25.36 32.66
C LEU A 53 -44.54 -25.21 33.93
N ARG A 54 -44.88 -24.25 34.78
CA ARG A 54 -44.20 -24.03 36.06
C ARG A 54 -44.33 -25.24 36.98
N SER A 55 -45.52 -25.86 37.06
CA SER A 55 -45.70 -27.10 37.83
C SER A 55 -44.83 -28.21 37.26
N LEU A 56 -44.91 -28.43 35.94
CA LEU A 56 -44.11 -29.46 35.25
C LEU A 56 -42.61 -29.29 35.53
N LEU A 57 -42.09 -28.06 35.50
CA LEU A 57 -40.69 -27.78 35.84
C LEU A 57 -40.38 -28.05 37.31
N ALA A 58 -41.22 -27.54 38.23
CA ALA A 58 -41.01 -27.70 39.67
C ALA A 58 -41.04 -29.17 40.11
N ASP A 59 -41.94 -29.96 39.50
CA ASP A 59 -42.15 -31.37 39.83
C ASP A 59 -41.02 -32.27 39.27
N ASN A 60 -40.27 -31.81 38.25
CA ASN A 60 -39.31 -32.65 37.52
C ASN A 60 -37.85 -32.14 37.44
N VAL A 61 -37.54 -30.95 37.94
CA VAL A 61 -36.20 -30.34 37.80
C VAL A 61 -35.05 -31.20 38.35
N ASP A 62 -35.31 -31.96 39.41
CA ASP A 62 -34.32 -32.80 40.09
C ASP A 62 -34.33 -34.26 39.61
N THR A 63 -35.38 -34.70 38.91
CA THR A 63 -35.59 -36.09 38.50
C THR A 63 -35.29 -36.34 37.02
N VAL A 64 -35.15 -35.29 36.21
CA VAL A 64 -34.98 -35.41 34.74
C VAL A 64 -33.70 -36.16 34.30
N ARG A 65 -32.76 -36.45 35.21
CA ARG A 65 -31.49 -37.16 34.92
C ARG A 65 -31.23 -38.43 35.76
N THR A 66 -32.16 -38.91 36.58
CA THR A 66 -31.87 -40.00 37.54
C THR A 66 -31.44 -41.31 36.87
N ASP A 67 -31.87 -41.58 35.63
CA ASP A 67 -31.49 -42.77 34.83
C ASP A 67 -31.34 -42.45 33.33
N GLY A 68 -30.65 -41.34 33.02
CA GLY A 68 -30.65 -40.75 31.67
C GLY A 68 -31.69 -39.63 31.54
N VAL A 69 -31.75 -38.98 30.38
CA VAL A 69 -32.67 -37.85 30.15
C VAL A 69 -34.09 -38.39 29.95
N ASP A 70 -35.04 -38.00 30.81
CA ASP A 70 -36.46 -38.30 30.59
C ASP A 70 -36.99 -37.50 29.41
N THR A 71 -36.91 -38.11 28.22
CA THR A 71 -37.29 -37.48 26.95
C THR A 71 -38.79 -37.14 26.89
N SER A 72 -39.63 -37.80 27.69
CA SER A 72 -41.07 -37.51 27.76
C SER A 72 -41.34 -36.21 28.51
N VAL A 73 -40.68 -36.01 29.66
CA VAL A 73 -40.76 -34.77 30.44
C VAL A 73 -40.13 -33.63 29.64
N VAL A 74 -38.97 -33.83 29.03
CA VAL A 74 -38.30 -32.82 28.19
C VAL A 74 -39.16 -32.46 26.98
N GLY A 75 -39.82 -33.43 26.35
CA GLY A 75 -40.80 -33.20 25.29
C GLY A 75 -41.97 -32.33 25.76
N ALA A 76 -42.60 -32.68 26.88
CA ALA A 76 -43.72 -31.93 27.44
C ALA A 76 -43.34 -30.48 27.85
N VAL A 77 -42.14 -30.29 28.41
CA VAL A 77 -41.57 -28.96 28.70
C VAL A 77 -41.34 -28.19 27.40
N THR A 78 -40.85 -28.84 26.35
CA THR A 78 -40.61 -28.22 25.03
C THR A 78 -41.91 -27.77 24.37
N ASP A 79 -42.95 -28.60 24.40
CA ASP A 79 -44.27 -28.25 23.85
C ASP A 79 -44.91 -27.09 24.61
N SER A 80 -44.90 -27.17 25.94
CA SER A 80 -45.49 -26.15 26.82
C SER A 80 -44.74 -24.81 26.75
N SER A 81 -43.40 -24.83 26.65
CA SER A 81 -42.60 -23.62 26.47
C SER A 81 -42.81 -22.98 25.10
N SER A 82 -42.98 -23.78 24.05
CA SER A 82 -43.32 -23.29 22.71
C SER A 82 -44.71 -22.64 22.69
N ALA A 83 -45.71 -23.29 23.31
CA ALA A 83 -47.05 -22.72 23.46
C ALA A 83 -47.04 -21.39 24.23
N LEU A 84 -46.24 -21.30 25.32
CA LEU A 84 -46.09 -20.06 26.08
C LEU A 84 -45.44 -18.96 25.22
N TYR A 85 -44.38 -19.29 24.49
CA TYR A 85 -43.71 -18.35 23.59
C TYR A 85 -44.69 -17.71 22.60
N TYR A 86 -45.52 -18.51 21.92
CA TYR A 86 -46.51 -17.97 20.97
C TYR A 86 -47.53 -17.04 21.63
N LYS A 87 -47.96 -17.34 22.87
CA LYS A 87 -48.88 -16.47 23.61
C LYS A 87 -48.22 -15.16 24.05
N VAL A 88 -46.98 -15.23 24.54
CA VAL A 88 -46.20 -14.04 24.93
C VAL A 88 -45.87 -13.18 23.71
N ASP A 89 -45.50 -13.79 22.58
CA ASP A 89 -45.23 -13.06 21.34
C ASP A 89 -46.48 -12.33 20.82
N ALA A 90 -47.64 -12.98 20.86
CA ALA A 90 -48.92 -12.36 20.51
C ALA A 90 -49.26 -11.19 21.44
N ALA A 91 -49.07 -11.36 22.75
CA ALA A 91 -49.28 -10.30 23.73
C ALA A 91 -48.32 -9.11 23.50
N TRP A 92 -47.05 -9.39 23.20
CA TRP A 92 -46.06 -8.37 22.91
C TRP A 92 -46.41 -7.59 21.64
N LYS A 93 -46.78 -8.27 20.55
CA LYS A 93 -47.23 -7.61 19.31
C LYS A 93 -48.37 -6.64 19.59
N ALA A 94 -49.39 -7.07 20.33
CA ALA A 94 -50.50 -6.21 20.71
C ALA A 94 -50.05 -5.00 21.56
N LEU A 95 -49.11 -5.17 22.49
CA LEU A 95 -48.57 -4.06 23.28
C LEU A 95 -47.80 -3.05 22.43
N VAL A 96 -47.06 -3.51 21.41
CA VAL A 96 -46.37 -2.64 20.46
C VAL A 96 -47.36 -1.87 19.60
N ASP A 97 -48.38 -2.55 19.07
CA ASP A 97 -49.46 -1.93 18.29
C ASP A 97 -50.20 -0.88 19.13
N ASP A 98 -50.57 -1.22 20.38
CA ASP A 98 -51.23 -0.31 21.32
C ASP A 98 -50.36 0.93 21.64
N ALA A 99 -49.03 0.77 21.73
CA ALA A 99 -48.10 1.86 21.98
C ALA A 99 -47.94 2.81 20.78
N ASP A 100 -47.91 2.25 19.56
CA ASP A 100 -47.89 3.01 18.32
C ASP A 100 -49.19 3.82 18.14
N GLU A 101 -50.35 3.19 18.38
CA GLU A 101 -51.65 3.86 18.41
C GLU A 101 -51.71 5.00 19.45
N ALA A 102 -51.01 4.86 20.58
CA ALA A 102 -50.89 5.90 21.61
C ALA A 102 -49.91 7.04 21.24
N GLY A 103 -49.29 7.00 20.06
CA GLY A 103 -48.36 8.02 19.56
C GLY A 103 -46.94 7.91 20.14
N ALA A 104 -46.54 6.75 20.64
CA ALA A 104 -45.17 6.53 21.07
C ALA A 104 -44.22 6.66 19.87
N LYS A 105 -43.22 7.54 19.96
CA LYS A 105 -42.19 7.72 18.93
C LYS A 105 -41.10 6.65 19.04
N LEU A 106 -41.49 5.38 19.04
CA LEU A 106 -40.58 4.24 19.06
C LEU A 106 -40.70 3.50 17.73
N ASN A 107 -39.60 3.02 17.17
CA ASN A 107 -39.71 1.99 16.14
C ASN A 107 -40.03 0.66 16.83
N GLY A 108 -41.31 0.47 17.15
CA GLY A 108 -41.80 -0.68 17.91
C GLY A 108 -41.41 -2.03 17.28
N LEU A 109 -41.31 -2.07 15.95
CA LEU A 109 -40.87 -3.25 15.22
C LEU A 109 -39.37 -3.53 15.42
N ALA A 110 -38.48 -2.54 15.31
CA ALA A 110 -37.05 -2.71 15.56
C ALA A 110 -36.79 -3.19 16.99
N VAL A 111 -37.46 -2.58 17.98
CA VAL A 111 -37.40 -2.99 19.38
C VAL A 111 -37.90 -4.43 19.55
N ASN A 112 -39.02 -4.79 18.93
CA ASN A 112 -39.55 -6.13 18.98
C ASN A 112 -38.57 -7.16 18.38
N ILE A 113 -37.93 -6.86 17.26
CA ILE A 113 -36.97 -7.76 16.64
C ILE A 113 -35.73 -7.89 17.52
N ALA A 114 -35.19 -6.80 18.08
CA ALA A 114 -34.06 -6.82 19.00
C ALA A 114 -34.38 -7.68 20.25
N GLU A 115 -35.56 -7.54 20.83
CA GLU A 115 -35.99 -8.34 21.98
C GLU A 115 -36.26 -9.81 21.62
N ARG A 116 -36.63 -10.11 20.37
CA ARG A 116 -36.72 -11.49 19.90
C ARG A 116 -35.35 -12.14 19.72
N GLN A 117 -34.30 -11.40 19.37
CA GLN A 117 -32.95 -11.96 19.21
C GLN A 117 -32.51 -12.73 20.46
N ARG A 118 -32.71 -12.17 21.65
CA ARG A 118 -32.33 -12.83 22.92
C ARG A 118 -33.07 -14.17 23.11
N ILE A 119 -34.33 -14.24 22.65
CA ILE A 119 -35.13 -15.46 22.71
C ILE A 119 -34.62 -16.48 21.68
N LEU A 120 -34.31 -16.03 20.45
CA LEU A 120 -33.76 -16.88 19.40
C LEU A 120 -32.41 -17.49 19.82
N ILE A 121 -31.54 -16.72 20.48
CA ILE A 121 -30.27 -17.22 21.05
C ILE A 121 -30.50 -18.39 22.02
N GLN A 122 -31.43 -18.23 22.95
CA GLN A 122 -31.78 -19.29 23.91
C GLN A 122 -32.45 -20.49 23.22
N ARG A 123 -33.25 -20.24 22.18
CA ARG A 123 -33.86 -21.31 21.37
C ARG A 123 -32.82 -22.11 20.60
N MET A 124 -31.84 -21.47 19.97
CA MET A 124 -30.74 -22.18 19.29
C MET A 124 -30.03 -23.13 20.26
N CYS A 125 -29.68 -22.65 21.46
CA CYS A 125 -29.05 -23.47 22.50
C CYS A 125 -29.92 -24.65 22.93
N LYS A 126 -31.21 -24.38 23.21
CA LYS A 126 -32.20 -25.41 23.55
C LYS A 126 -32.32 -26.46 22.44
N ASP A 127 -32.44 -26.03 21.19
CA ASP A 127 -32.66 -26.95 20.07
C ASP A 127 -31.42 -27.82 19.81
N VAL A 128 -30.20 -27.29 19.99
CA VAL A 128 -28.96 -28.11 20.00
C VAL A 128 -28.99 -29.14 21.12
N LEU A 129 -29.40 -28.75 22.35
CA LEU A 129 -29.53 -29.70 23.47
C LEU A 129 -30.54 -30.81 23.18
N LEU A 130 -31.66 -30.48 22.53
CA LEU A 130 -32.68 -31.46 22.15
C LEU A 130 -32.16 -32.42 21.06
N VAL A 131 -31.42 -31.91 20.08
CA VAL A 131 -30.76 -32.72 19.05
C VAL A 131 -29.69 -33.63 19.69
N ALA A 132 -28.85 -33.11 20.58
CA ALA A 132 -27.84 -33.88 21.30
C ALA A 132 -28.44 -35.04 22.12
N HIS A 133 -29.64 -34.84 22.68
CA HIS A 133 -30.35 -35.86 23.46
C HIS A 133 -31.37 -36.68 22.66
N ALA A 134 -31.38 -36.56 21.32
CA ALA A 134 -32.31 -37.24 20.42
C ALA A 134 -33.80 -37.07 20.79
N VAL A 135 -34.17 -35.95 21.42
CA VAL A 135 -35.56 -35.62 21.76
C VAL A 135 -36.24 -35.03 20.53
N SER A 136 -37.24 -35.76 20.00
CA SER A 136 -37.96 -35.39 18.77
C SER A 136 -36.99 -35.01 17.65
N LEU A 137 -35.97 -35.84 17.44
CA LEU A 137 -34.74 -35.51 16.72
C LEU A 137 -34.96 -34.78 15.38
N ASP A 138 -35.79 -35.32 14.49
CA ASP A 138 -36.07 -34.71 13.18
C ASP A 138 -36.72 -33.32 13.30
N TYR A 139 -37.65 -33.17 14.24
CA TYR A 139 -38.33 -31.90 14.50
C TYR A 139 -37.36 -30.88 15.12
N SER A 140 -36.57 -31.29 16.12
CA SER A 140 -35.60 -30.42 16.79
C SER A 140 -34.50 -29.96 15.83
N PHE A 141 -34.05 -30.82 14.92
CA PHE A 141 -33.09 -30.49 13.88
C PHE A 141 -33.65 -29.48 12.86
N ALA A 142 -34.86 -29.72 12.35
CA ALA A 142 -35.53 -28.79 11.44
C ALA A 142 -35.82 -27.43 12.11
N ASN A 143 -36.23 -27.44 13.39
CA ASN A 143 -36.45 -26.22 14.16
C ASN A 143 -35.15 -25.46 14.42
N LEU A 144 -34.03 -26.14 14.70
CA LEU A 144 -32.71 -25.51 14.81
C LEU A 144 -32.35 -24.77 13.52
N GLN A 145 -32.51 -25.41 12.36
CA GLN A 145 -32.24 -24.79 11.05
C GLN A 145 -33.08 -23.52 10.86
N SER A 146 -34.38 -23.59 11.15
CA SER A 146 -35.29 -22.45 11.06
C SER A 146 -34.93 -21.32 12.02
N VAL A 147 -34.58 -21.63 13.27
CA VAL A 147 -34.23 -20.62 14.28
C VAL A 147 -32.89 -19.94 13.96
N VAL A 148 -31.89 -20.69 13.48
CA VAL A 148 -30.61 -20.12 13.05
C VAL A 148 -30.82 -19.17 11.87
N GLY A 149 -31.56 -19.59 10.84
CA GLY A 149 -31.88 -18.73 9.70
C GLY A 149 -32.63 -17.47 10.12
N LEU A 150 -33.67 -17.61 10.96
CA LEU A 150 -34.42 -16.47 11.46
C LEU A 150 -33.54 -15.52 12.29
N TYR A 151 -32.64 -16.03 13.13
CA TYR A 151 -31.70 -15.21 13.90
C TYR A 151 -30.77 -14.41 12.97
N GLU A 152 -30.16 -15.06 11.98
CA GLU A 152 -29.26 -14.38 11.02
C GLU A 152 -30.02 -13.30 10.22
N GLU A 153 -31.17 -13.63 9.63
CA GLU A 153 -31.97 -12.70 8.82
C GLU A 153 -32.47 -11.49 9.63
N SER A 154 -33.00 -11.75 10.83
CA SER A 154 -33.57 -10.69 11.66
C SER A 154 -32.50 -9.87 12.40
N GLY A 155 -31.35 -10.47 12.71
CA GLY A 155 -30.15 -9.77 13.18
C GLY A 155 -29.59 -8.82 12.12
N GLU A 156 -29.56 -9.25 10.86
CA GLU A 156 -29.19 -8.39 9.73
C GLU A 156 -30.20 -7.24 9.55
N GLY A 157 -31.49 -7.55 9.62
CA GLY A 157 -32.57 -6.57 9.45
C GLY A 157 -32.62 -5.47 10.50
N ILE A 158 -32.21 -5.72 11.76
CA ILE A 158 -32.16 -4.66 12.78
C ILE A 158 -30.94 -3.76 12.64
N VAL A 159 -29.83 -4.28 12.11
CA VAL A 159 -28.61 -3.50 11.90
C VAL A 159 -28.74 -2.66 10.64
N PHE A 160 -29.18 -3.25 9.53
CA PHE A 160 -29.17 -2.62 8.22
C PHE A 160 -30.53 -2.15 7.71
N GLY A 161 -31.57 -2.37 8.52
CA GLY A 161 -32.93 -2.04 8.17
C GLY A 161 -33.58 -3.06 7.22
N ILE A 162 -34.90 -2.99 7.17
CA ILE A 162 -35.76 -3.73 6.24
C ILE A 162 -36.76 -2.71 5.68
N ARG A 163 -36.42 -2.08 4.54
CA ARG A 163 -37.26 -1.02 3.92
C ARG A 163 -38.71 -1.49 3.71
N ALA A 164 -38.89 -2.72 3.26
CA ALA A 164 -40.21 -3.31 3.03
C ALA A 164 -41.06 -3.46 4.30
N ALA A 165 -40.43 -3.55 5.47
CA ALA A 165 -41.10 -3.67 6.77
C ALA A 165 -41.07 -2.37 7.59
N GLY A 166 -40.52 -1.28 7.06
CA GLY A 166 -40.38 -0.03 7.80
C GLY A 166 -39.38 -0.07 8.97
N VAL A 167 -38.47 -1.05 8.98
CA VAL A 167 -37.36 -1.10 9.94
C VAL A 167 -36.23 -0.23 9.38
N PRO A 168 -35.86 0.90 10.02
CA PRO A 168 -34.76 1.74 9.57
C PRO A 168 -33.42 1.04 9.86
N GLU A 169 -32.40 1.47 9.14
CA GLU A 169 -31.02 1.12 9.46
C GLU A 169 -30.62 1.67 10.84
N LEU A 170 -29.81 0.93 11.58
CA LEU A 170 -29.28 1.36 12.86
C LEU A 170 -28.23 2.45 12.64
N THR A 171 -28.56 3.69 13.00
CA THR A 171 -27.62 4.81 12.89
C THR A 171 -26.95 5.17 14.22
N ASP A 172 -27.48 4.73 15.35
CA ASP A 172 -26.93 5.09 16.67
C ASP A 172 -25.59 4.39 16.92
N MET A 173 -24.53 5.21 17.05
CA MET A 173 -23.17 4.73 17.24
C MET A 173 -23.03 3.83 18.48
N CYS A 174 -23.66 4.18 19.62
CA CYS A 174 -23.54 3.40 20.84
C CYS A 174 -24.17 2.01 20.73
N THR A 175 -25.36 1.95 20.15
CA THR A 175 -26.05 0.69 19.88
C THR A 175 -25.24 -0.15 18.89
N MET A 176 -24.61 0.46 17.88
CA MET A 176 -23.77 -0.27 16.91
C MET A 176 -22.53 -0.88 17.58
N HIS A 177 -21.85 -0.15 18.48
CA HIS A 177 -20.75 -0.71 19.28
C HIS A 177 -21.20 -1.90 20.12
N GLN A 178 -22.42 -1.87 20.68
CA GLN A 178 -22.94 -3.03 21.39
C GLN A 178 -23.30 -4.20 20.45
N MET A 179 -23.77 -3.91 19.23
CA MET A 179 -24.00 -4.92 18.19
C MET A 179 -22.70 -5.57 17.68
N ARG A 180 -21.54 -4.89 17.79
CA ARG A 180 -20.21 -5.49 17.59
C ARG A 180 -19.99 -6.67 18.54
N GLU A 181 -20.33 -6.51 19.82
CA GLU A 181 -20.19 -7.58 20.83
C GLU A 181 -21.13 -8.76 20.52
N VAL A 182 -22.37 -8.47 20.13
CA VAL A 182 -23.33 -9.50 19.70
C VAL A 182 -22.77 -10.30 18.53
N SER A 183 -22.26 -9.62 17.51
CA SER A 183 -21.68 -10.24 16.31
C SER A 183 -20.46 -11.10 16.66
N PHE A 184 -19.58 -10.60 17.53
CA PHE A 184 -18.40 -11.34 18.00
C PHE A 184 -18.78 -12.64 18.70
N TYR A 185 -19.66 -12.60 19.70
CA TYR A 185 -20.07 -13.81 20.40
C TYR A 185 -20.86 -14.76 19.50
N TYR A 186 -21.63 -14.23 18.54
CA TYR A 186 -22.30 -15.08 17.57
C TYR A 186 -21.30 -15.80 16.65
N GLN A 187 -20.23 -15.14 16.21
CA GLN A 187 -19.16 -15.80 15.45
C GLN A 187 -18.49 -16.95 16.22
N GLN A 188 -18.50 -16.93 17.56
CA GLN A 188 -18.03 -18.05 18.38
C GLN A 188 -19.04 -19.21 18.42
N VAL A 189 -20.35 -18.92 18.42
CA VAL A 189 -21.42 -19.93 18.48
C VAL A 189 -21.71 -20.55 17.11
N ARG A 190 -21.60 -19.76 16.04
CA ARG A 190 -22.03 -20.10 14.69
C ARG A 190 -21.34 -21.34 14.09
N PRO A 191 -20.03 -21.56 14.25
CA PRO A 191 -19.37 -22.76 13.73
C PRO A 191 -20.00 -24.05 14.28
N PHE A 192 -20.31 -24.11 15.57
CA PHE A 192 -20.95 -25.27 16.20
C PHE A 192 -22.36 -25.51 15.65
N MET A 193 -23.14 -24.43 15.46
CA MET A 193 -24.47 -24.52 14.84
C MET A 193 -24.38 -25.07 13.42
N ARG A 194 -23.42 -24.58 12.63
CA ARG A 194 -23.18 -25.04 11.26
C ARG A 194 -22.68 -26.47 11.21
N GLU A 195 -21.84 -26.90 12.16
CA GLU A 195 -21.38 -28.28 12.24
C GLU A 195 -22.55 -29.25 12.42
N VAL A 196 -23.48 -28.93 13.33
CA VAL A 196 -24.71 -29.71 13.51
C VAL A 196 -25.56 -29.68 12.24
N LEU A 197 -25.79 -28.50 11.66
CA LEU A 197 -26.65 -28.32 10.47
C LEU A 197 -26.08 -28.93 9.18
N ASN A 198 -24.76 -29.14 9.10
CA ASN A 198 -24.09 -29.77 7.96
C ASN A 198 -24.12 -31.31 8.02
N ALA A 199 -24.66 -31.90 9.08
CA ALA A 199 -24.84 -33.34 9.18
C ALA A 199 -25.70 -33.88 8.01
N GLN A 200 -25.34 -35.04 7.48
CA GLN A 200 -26.05 -35.66 6.35
C GLN A 200 -27.36 -36.33 6.79
N SER A 201 -27.54 -36.55 8.09
CA SER A 201 -28.74 -37.14 8.68
C SER A 201 -29.00 -36.61 10.09
N SER A 202 -30.24 -36.69 10.56
CA SER A 202 -30.58 -36.28 11.92
C SER A 202 -29.83 -37.11 12.98
N PHE A 203 -29.52 -38.38 12.71
CA PHE A 203 -28.72 -39.22 13.60
C PHE A 203 -27.28 -38.70 13.75
N GLU A 204 -26.62 -38.42 12.62
CA GLU A 204 -25.28 -37.78 12.62
C GLU A 204 -25.34 -36.41 13.32
N ALA A 205 -26.40 -35.63 13.11
CA ALA A 205 -26.60 -34.35 13.79
C ALA A 205 -26.66 -34.52 15.32
N SER A 206 -27.26 -35.60 15.83
CA SER A 206 -27.30 -35.92 17.27
C SER A 206 -25.91 -36.23 17.82
N GLU A 207 -25.07 -36.96 17.09
CA GLU A 207 -23.70 -37.27 17.49
C GLU A 207 -22.84 -36.00 17.53
N ILE A 208 -22.88 -35.19 16.46
CA ILE A 208 -22.17 -33.91 16.38
C ILE A 208 -22.66 -32.96 17.48
N ALA A 209 -23.97 -32.80 17.65
CA ALA A 209 -24.55 -31.94 18.68
C ALA A 209 -24.08 -32.37 20.07
N SER A 210 -24.01 -33.67 20.37
CA SER A 210 -23.48 -34.19 21.64
C SER A 210 -22.02 -33.80 21.87
N ALA A 211 -21.22 -33.73 20.80
CA ALA A 211 -19.82 -33.33 20.88
C ALA A 211 -19.66 -31.81 21.15
N VAL A 212 -20.49 -30.97 20.51
CA VAL A 212 -20.33 -29.50 20.56
C VAL A 212 -21.17 -28.80 21.62
N VAL A 213 -22.15 -29.47 22.24
CA VAL A 213 -23.12 -28.83 23.15
C VAL A 213 -22.47 -28.14 24.36
N GLY A 214 -21.36 -28.66 24.86
CA GLY A 214 -20.60 -28.04 25.94
C GLY A 214 -20.07 -26.65 25.57
N ASP A 215 -19.55 -26.51 24.34
CA ASP A 215 -19.06 -25.24 23.82
C ASP A 215 -20.20 -24.30 23.46
N VAL A 216 -21.30 -24.80 22.87
CA VAL A 216 -22.50 -24.01 22.59
C VAL A 216 -23.02 -23.34 23.86
N VAL A 217 -23.21 -24.12 24.95
CA VAL A 217 -23.68 -23.58 26.24
C VAL A 217 -22.71 -22.53 26.79
N ARG A 218 -21.40 -22.78 26.67
CA ARG A 218 -20.36 -21.85 27.15
C ARG A 218 -20.41 -20.49 26.45
N PHE A 219 -20.67 -20.45 25.15
CA PHE A 219 -20.63 -19.22 24.36
C PHE A 219 -21.99 -18.52 24.20
N VAL A 220 -23.11 -19.23 24.42
CA VAL A 220 -24.46 -18.67 24.35
C VAL A 220 -24.73 -17.64 25.46
N ASP A 221 -24.22 -17.85 26.67
CA ASP A 221 -24.46 -16.93 27.79
C ASP A 221 -23.87 -15.51 27.54
N PRO A 222 -22.60 -15.36 27.13
CA PRO A 222 -22.06 -14.07 26.71
C PRO A 222 -22.81 -13.44 25.53
N LEU A 223 -23.21 -14.23 24.53
CA LEU A 223 -24.00 -13.77 23.39
C LEU A 223 -25.36 -13.21 23.86
N TYR A 224 -26.05 -13.93 24.73
CA TYR A 224 -27.31 -13.51 25.32
C TYR A 224 -27.15 -12.21 26.12
N ALA A 225 -26.13 -12.12 26.98
CA ALA A 225 -25.86 -10.93 27.77
C ALA A 225 -25.58 -9.70 26.87
N ALA A 226 -24.79 -9.88 25.81
CA ALA A 226 -24.51 -8.82 24.84
C ALA A 226 -25.77 -8.37 24.11
N MET A 227 -26.65 -9.31 23.73
CA MET A 227 -27.91 -8.99 23.05
C MET A 227 -28.92 -8.31 23.97
N VAL A 228 -28.96 -8.69 25.25
CA VAL A 228 -29.77 -7.99 26.27
C VAL A 228 -29.31 -6.54 26.38
N ALA A 229 -28.00 -6.28 26.46
CA ALA A 229 -27.47 -4.93 26.48
C ALA A 229 -27.83 -4.15 25.20
N ALA A 230 -27.72 -4.78 24.02
CA ALA A 230 -28.12 -4.15 22.76
C ALA A 230 -29.61 -3.78 22.75
N ALA A 231 -30.50 -4.69 23.14
CA ALA A 231 -31.94 -4.45 23.19
C ALA A 231 -32.31 -3.30 24.13
N HIS A 232 -31.60 -3.14 25.26
CA HIS A 232 -31.78 -1.99 26.15
C HIS A 232 -31.39 -0.66 25.49
N LEU A 233 -30.38 -0.65 24.62
CA LEU A 233 -29.98 0.55 23.87
C LEU A 233 -30.99 0.91 22.78
N TYR A 234 -31.58 -0.08 22.09
CA TYR A 234 -32.70 0.18 21.17
C TYR A 234 -33.90 0.84 21.86
N LEU A 235 -34.14 0.54 23.14
CA LEU A 235 -35.20 1.15 23.95
C LEU A 235 -34.84 2.56 24.46
N ASN A 236 -33.56 2.85 24.65
CA ASN A 236 -33.07 4.02 25.40
C ASN A 236 -32.01 4.83 24.63
N SER A 237 -32.03 4.81 23.30
CA SER A 237 -30.95 5.34 22.44
C SER A 237 -30.54 6.78 22.79
N SER A 238 -31.48 7.63 23.21
CA SER A 238 -31.21 9.02 23.59
C SER A 238 -30.58 9.26 24.98
N SER A 239 -30.44 8.24 25.84
CA SER A 239 -29.92 8.42 27.21
C SER A 239 -28.61 7.70 27.52
N ALA A 240 -28.17 6.79 26.64
CA ALA A 240 -26.93 6.04 26.84
C ALA A 240 -25.72 6.82 26.30
N SER A 241 -25.02 7.53 27.19
CA SER A 241 -23.70 8.08 26.87
C SER A 241 -22.68 6.95 26.84
N CYS A 242 -22.36 6.42 25.66
CA CYS A 242 -21.12 5.68 25.46
C CYS A 242 -20.03 6.65 24.97
N ASP A 243 -18.78 6.36 25.29
CA ASP A 243 -17.63 7.14 24.82
C ASP A 243 -16.58 6.20 24.21
N PRO A 244 -16.81 5.71 22.97
CA PRO A 244 -15.88 4.80 22.31
C PRO A 244 -14.54 5.45 22.03
N LEU A 245 -14.50 6.78 21.90
CA LEU A 245 -13.29 7.53 21.61
C LEU A 245 -12.22 7.30 22.68
N VAL A 246 -12.62 7.25 23.96
CA VAL A 246 -11.71 7.03 25.09
C VAL A 246 -11.29 5.58 25.24
N THR A 247 -12.12 4.62 24.80
CA THR A 247 -11.81 3.18 24.97
C THR A 247 -11.13 2.54 23.76
N THR A 248 -11.15 3.19 22.60
CA THR A 248 -10.57 2.64 21.36
C THR A 248 -9.05 2.65 21.41
N THR A 249 -8.45 1.48 21.28
CA THR A 249 -6.99 1.31 21.27
C THR A 249 -6.36 1.74 19.95
N TRP A 250 -5.05 1.97 19.92
CA TRP A 250 -4.35 2.28 18.66
C TRP A 250 -4.50 1.20 17.60
N ASN A 251 -4.45 -0.08 17.98
CA ASN A 251 -4.65 -1.19 17.03
C ASN A 251 -6.05 -1.15 16.43
N GLU A 252 -7.06 -0.80 17.23
CA GLU A 252 -8.43 -0.65 16.77
C GLU A 252 -8.59 0.53 15.81
N TRP A 253 -7.99 1.67 16.12
CA TRP A 253 -7.91 2.80 15.20
C TRP A 253 -7.25 2.41 13.87
N ARG A 254 -6.11 1.71 13.94
CA ARG A 254 -5.37 1.24 12.77
C ARG A 254 -6.23 0.28 11.93
N ALA A 255 -6.91 -0.68 12.55
CA ALA A 255 -7.77 -1.64 11.85
C ALA A 255 -8.94 -0.94 11.13
N LEU A 256 -9.62 0.00 11.79
CA LEU A 256 -10.69 0.79 11.15
C LEU A 256 -10.18 1.61 9.97
N SER A 257 -9.01 2.25 10.11
CA SER A 257 -8.37 2.98 9.01
C SER A 257 -8.08 2.08 7.81
N LEU A 258 -7.47 0.92 8.07
CA LEU A 258 -7.11 -0.07 7.06
C LEU A 258 -8.35 -0.59 6.35
N GLY A 259 -9.44 -0.85 7.07
CA GLY A 259 -10.71 -1.24 6.46
C GLY A 259 -11.26 -0.19 5.48
N ILE A 260 -11.23 1.11 5.85
CA ILE A 260 -11.66 2.20 4.95
C ILE A 260 -10.75 2.27 3.72
N CYS A 261 -9.44 2.15 3.92
CA CYS A 261 -8.46 2.13 2.83
C CYS A 261 -8.65 0.94 1.87
N ASP A 262 -8.78 -0.26 2.41
CA ASP A 262 -8.99 -1.50 1.67
C ASP A 262 -10.30 -1.44 0.86
N THR A 263 -11.32 -0.79 1.42
CA THR A 263 -12.57 -0.51 0.70
C THR A 263 -12.34 0.41 -0.49
N ARG A 264 -11.59 1.49 -0.32
CA ARG A 264 -11.26 2.42 -1.43
C ARG A 264 -10.46 1.74 -2.53
N ILE A 265 -9.49 0.90 -2.17
CA ILE A 265 -8.70 0.11 -3.12
C ILE A 265 -9.58 -0.92 -3.82
N GLY A 266 -10.41 -1.64 -3.05
CA GLY A 266 -11.38 -2.61 -3.55
C GLY A 266 -12.35 -2.00 -4.55
N LEU A 267 -12.86 -0.80 -4.29
CA LEU A 267 -13.69 -0.04 -5.21
C LEU A 267 -12.99 0.21 -6.55
N GLN A 268 -11.75 0.71 -6.55
CA GLN A 268 -11.02 0.96 -7.80
C GLN A 268 -10.74 -0.34 -8.56
N ARG A 269 -10.50 -1.45 -7.85
CA ARG A 269 -10.36 -2.78 -8.47
C ARG A 269 -11.68 -3.25 -9.09
N SER A 270 -12.81 -3.10 -8.40
CA SER A 270 -14.14 -3.42 -8.93
C SER A 270 -14.44 -2.61 -10.19
N LEU A 271 -14.25 -1.29 -10.14
CA LEU A 271 -14.45 -0.41 -11.30
C LEU A 271 -13.52 -0.77 -12.44
N ARG A 272 -12.25 -1.12 -12.17
CA ARG A 272 -11.32 -1.56 -13.20
C ARG A 272 -11.81 -2.82 -13.92
N PHE A 273 -12.22 -3.85 -13.19
CA PHE A 273 -12.72 -5.10 -13.79
C PHE A 273 -14.04 -4.87 -14.53
N PHE A 274 -14.93 -4.08 -13.96
CA PHE A 274 -16.17 -3.64 -14.62
C PHE A 274 -15.89 -2.94 -15.96
N MET A 275 -14.91 -2.02 -15.99
CA MET A 275 -14.51 -1.33 -17.22
C MET A 275 -13.84 -2.27 -18.23
N GLN A 276 -13.12 -3.29 -17.79
CA GLN A 276 -12.59 -4.32 -18.69
C GLN A 276 -13.71 -5.12 -19.37
N ILE A 277 -14.72 -5.54 -18.61
CA ILE A 277 -15.93 -6.19 -19.14
C ILE A 277 -16.60 -5.27 -20.17
N ALA A 278 -16.80 -3.99 -19.83
CA ALA A 278 -17.42 -3.01 -20.72
C ALA A 278 -16.64 -2.79 -22.04
N ASN A 279 -15.31 -2.90 -22.01
CA ASN A 279 -14.46 -2.79 -23.20
C ASN A 279 -14.35 -4.11 -24.00
N GLY A 280 -14.96 -5.20 -23.55
CA GLY A 280 -14.78 -6.53 -24.16
C GLY A 280 -13.37 -7.12 -23.93
N LEU A 281 -12.68 -6.68 -22.88
CA LEU A 281 -11.30 -7.07 -22.59
C LEU A 281 -11.26 -8.10 -21.47
N ALA A 282 -10.66 -9.27 -21.72
CA ALA A 282 -10.48 -10.34 -20.72
C ALA A 282 -11.76 -10.70 -19.93
N VAL A 283 -12.93 -10.59 -20.58
CA VAL A 283 -14.27 -10.58 -19.94
C VAL A 283 -14.46 -11.68 -18.90
N GLN A 284 -14.12 -12.94 -19.24
CA GLN A 284 -14.33 -14.08 -18.33
C GLN A 284 -13.46 -14.01 -17.07
N GLU A 285 -12.18 -13.63 -17.22
CA GLU A 285 -11.27 -13.43 -16.10
C GLU A 285 -11.75 -12.27 -15.22
N SER A 286 -12.12 -11.14 -15.84
CA SER A 286 -12.62 -9.96 -15.14
C SER A 286 -13.94 -10.21 -14.40
N LYS A 287 -14.85 -11.05 -14.92
CA LYS A 287 -16.11 -11.43 -14.24
C LYS A 287 -15.84 -12.22 -12.95
N VAL A 288 -14.93 -13.20 -13.01
CA VAL A 288 -14.54 -14.00 -11.83
C VAL A 288 -13.92 -13.11 -10.76
N GLU A 289 -12.95 -12.28 -11.15
CA GLU A 289 -12.28 -11.36 -10.22
C GLU A 289 -13.23 -10.30 -9.65
N LEU A 290 -14.15 -9.76 -10.47
CA LEU A 290 -15.16 -8.80 -10.01
C LEU A 290 -16.07 -9.44 -8.96
N THR A 291 -16.54 -10.68 -9.18
CA THR A 291 -17.37 -11.43 -8.22
C THR A 291 -16.67 -11.56 -6.87
N VAL A 292 -15.39 -11.95 -6.89
CA VAL A 292 -14.58 -12.11 -5.67
C VAL A 292 -14.39 -10.78 -4.94
N VAL A 293 -14.06 -9.71 -5.67
CA VAL A 293 -13.87 -8.39 -5.06
C VAL A 293 -15.19 -7.83 -4.51
N VAL A 294 -16.31 -7.94 -5.23
CA VAL A 294 -17.62 -7.47 -4.76
C VAL A 294 -18.04 -8.19 -3.48
N ALA A 295 -17.87 -9.51 -3.40
CA ALA A 295 -18.17 -10.27 -2.19
C ALA A 295 -17.30 -9.83 -1.01
N LYS A 296 -15.98 -9.70 -1.22
CA LYS A 296 -15.03 -9.24 -0.18
C LYS A 296 -15.38 -7.83 0.31
N GLN A 297 -15.65 -6.89 -0.60
CA GLN A 297 -15.94 -5.50 -0.24
C GLN A 297 -17.30 -5.33 0.42
N THR A 298 -18.29 -6.15 0.06
CA THR A 298 -19.58 -6.18 0.75
C THR A 298 -19.42 -6.59 2.20
N GLN A 299 -18.61 -7.62 2.48
CA GLN A 299 -18.30 -8.01 3.85
C GLN A 299 -17.50 -6.92 4.57
N LEU A 300 -16.51 -6.32 3.93
CA LEU A 300 -15.70 -5.26 4.56
C LEU A 300 -16.54 -4.02 4.90
N MET A 301 -17.47 -3.61 4.02
CA MET A 301 -18.41 -2.52 4.30
C MET A 301 -19.35 -2.86 5.46
N ARG A 302 -19.77 -4.12 5.58
CA ARG A 302 -20.52 -4.61 6.74
C ARG A 302 -19.71 -4.41 8.01
N ASP A 303 -18.48 -4.89 8.00
CA ASP A 303 -17.58 -4.85 9.15
C ASP A 303 -17.17 -3.41 9.52
N LEU A 304 -17.06 -2.50 8.55
CA LEU A 304 -16.81 -1.08 8.79
C LEU A 304 -17.97 -0.38 9.52
N VAL A 305 -19.20 -0.81 9.28
CA VAL A 305 -20.39 -0.28 9.98
C VAL A 305 -20.50 -0.91 11.37
N THR A 306 -20.43 -2.24 11.46
CA THR A 306 -20.71 -2.96 12.71
C THR A 306 -19.50 -3.10 13.63
N GLY A 307 -18.31 -2.84 13.13
CA GLY A 307 -17.07 -3.36 13.70
C GLY A 307 -16.92 -4.87 13.49
N ASN A 308 -15.70 -5.35 13.69
CA ASN A 308 -15.34 -6.77 13.73
C ASN A 308 -14.28 -6.98 14.82
N LYS A 309 -14.70 -7.49 15.98
CA LYS A 309 -13.82 -7.67 17.14
C LYS A 309 -12.75 -8.76 16.95
N MET A 310 -12.94 -9.70 16.01
CA MET A 310 -11.92 -10.72 15.71
C MET A 310 -10.71 -10.11 15.00
N ASP A 311 -10.94 -9.07 14.20
CA ASP A 311 -9.91 -8.35 13.45
C ASP A 311 -9.49 -7.04 14.12
N ASP A 312 -9.78 -6.91 15.43
CA ASP A 312 -9.58 -5.68 16.19
C ASP A 312 -10.22 -4.44 15.53
N MET A 313 -11.25 -4.57 14.70
CA MET A 313 -11.90 -3.42 14.06
C MET A 313 -13.08 -2.93 14.92
N PRO A 314 -13.05 -1.71 15.46
CA PRO A 314 -14.18 -1.12 16.17
C PRO A 314 -15.28 -0.69 15.19
N ALA A 315 -16.50 -0.54 15.71
CA ALA A 315 -17.49 0.25 14.99
C ALA A 315 -17.04 1.73 14.97
N PRO A 316 -17.56 2.58 14.07
CA PRO A 316 -17.23 4.00 14.02
C PRO A 316 -17.30 4.66 15.41
N VAL A 317 -16.25 5.39 15.79
CA VAL A 317 -16.06 5.88 17.17
C VAL A 317 -16.73 7.22 17.47
N THR A 318 -17.26 7.88 16.43
CA THR A 318 -18.08 9.09 16.55
C THR A 318 -19.30 8.97 15.63
N GLN A 319 -20.38 9.66 15.99
CA GLN A 319 -21.60 9.68 15.17
C GLN A 319 -21.35 10.22 13.75
N LYS A 320 -20.48 11.23 13.60
CA LYS A 320 -20.17 11.80 12.28
C LYS A 320 -19.48 10.79 11.37
N ILE A 321 -18.57 9.98 11.91
CA ILE A 321 -17.91 8.92 11.14
C ILE A 321 -18.95 7.83 10.81
N MET A 322 -19.80 7.45 11.77
CA MET A 322 -20.90 6.50 11.54
C MET A 322 -21.79 6.92 10.37
N ASP A 323 -22.28 8.17 10.38
CA ASP A 323 -23.17 8.69 9.34
C ASP A 323 -22.52 8.61 7.95
N LYS A 324 -21.21 8.92 7.85
CA LYS A 324 -20.46 8.84 6.59
C LYS A 324 -20.24 7.41 6.12
N VAL A 325 -19.92 6.48 7.03
CA VAL A 325 -19.72 5.07 6.68
C VAL A 325 -21.05 4.41 6.29
N ILE A 326 -22.17 4.76 6.91
CA ILE A 326 -23.51 4.31 6.51
C ILE A 326 -23.86 4.82 5.11
N HIS A 327 -23.65 6.11 4.83
CA HIS A 327 -23.89 6.67 3.50
C HIS A 327 -23.01 5.99 2.44
N ALA A 328 -21.73 5.76 2.74
CA ALA A 328 -20.84 4.96 1.90
C ALA A 328 -21.38 3.53 1.71
N ARG A 329 -21.90 2.86 2.74
CA ARG A 329 -22.49 1.52 2.60
C ARG A 329 -23.68 1.51 1.66
N GLU A 330 -24.56 2.48 1.76
CA GLU A 330 -25.70 2.61 0.85
C GLU A 330 -25.22 2.82 -0.60
N ALA A 331 -24.25 3.71 -0.81
CA ALA A 331 -23.64 3.93 -2.12
C ALA A 331 -22.99 2.65 -2.68
N TRP A 332 -22.29 1.88 -1.83
CA TRP A 332 -21.74 0.58 -2.18
C TRP A 332 -22.82 -0.44 -2.54
N SER A 333 -23.90 -0.56 -1.77
CA SER A 333 -24.98 -1.51 -2.07
C SER A 333 -25.59 -1.23 -3.44
N ASN A 334 -25.88 0.04 -3.74
CA ASN A 334 -26.42 0.44 -5.04
C ASN A 334 -25.44 0.16 -6.19
N LEU A 335 -24.13 0.32 -5.94
CA LEU A 335 -23.09 -0.01 -6.91
C LEU A 335 -22.98 -1.54 -7.11
N ALA A 336 -22.94 -2.30 -6.02
CA ALA A 336 -22.80 -3.75 -6.03
C ALA A 336 -23.93 -4.42 -6.82
N ASP A 337 -25.18 -3.99 -6.63
CA ASP A 337 -26.32 -4.46 -7.42
C ASP A 337 -26.08 -4.27 -8.93
N GLY A 338 -25.60 -3.08 -9.34
CA GLY A 338 -25.27 -2.81 -10.74
C GLY A 338 -24.06 -3.60 -11.26
N LEU A 339 -23.10 -3.90 -10.40
CA LEU A 339 -21.95 -4.75 -10.76
C LEU A 339 -22.36 -6.22 -10.92
N ASP A 340 -23.27 -6.72 -10.09
CA ASP A 340 -23.80 -8.09 -10.17
C ASP A 340 -24.66 -8.27 -11.43
N GLU A 341 -25.49 -7.29 -11.78
CA GLU A 341 -26.19 -7.26 -13.07
C GLU A 341 -25.19 -7.31 -14.23
N ALA A 342 -24.09 -6.56 -14.12
CA ALA A 342 -23.06 -6.51 -15.15
C ALA A 342 -22.30 -7.83 -15.32
N ILE A 343 -22.09 -8.60 -14.24
CA ILE A 343 -21.48 -9.94 -14.30
C ILE A 343 -22.32 -10.89 -15.18
N GLN A 344 -23.65 -10.74 -15.17
CA GLN A 344 -24.55 -11.60 -15.94
C GLN A 344 -24.66 -11.23 -17.43
N GLN A 345 -24.20 -10.04 -17.83
CA GLN A 345 -24.29 -9.55 -19.21
C GLN A 345 -22.99 -9.76 -19.97
N ASP A 346 -23.06 -10.09 -21.26
CA ASP A 346 -21.88 -10.23 -22.11
C ASP A 346 -21.41 -8.90 -22.71
N GLU A 347 -22.34 -7.95 -22.89
CA GLU A 347 -22.08 -6.57 -23.32
C GLU A 347 -22.77 -5.61 -22.37
N LEU A 348 -22.06 -4.57 -21.93
CA LEU A 348 -22.59 -3.57 -21.01
C LEU A 348 -23.03 -2.32 -21.75
N PRO A 349 -24.30 -1.90 -21.64
CA PRO A 349 -24.74 -0.62 -22.17
C PRO A 349 -23.92 0.55 -21.59
N LYS A 350 -23.60 1.54 -22.42
CA LYS A 350 -22.85 2.74 -21.96
C LYS A 350 -23.52 3.47 -20.80
N VAL A 351 -24.85 3.42 -20.72
CA VAL A 351 -25.62 4.03 -19.61
C VAL A 351 -25.33 3.35 -18.27
N ASP A 352 -25.16 2.03 -18.26
CA ASP A 352 -24.85 1.27 -17.05
C ASP A 352 -23.40 1.52 -16.63
N VAL A 353 -22.50 1.65 -17.60
CA VAL A 353 -21.11 2.07 -17.33
C VAL A 353 -21.06 3.45 -16.68
N LEU A 354 -21.79 4.43 -17.22
CA LEU A 354 -21.89 5.77 -16.65
C LEU A 354 -22.48 5.76 -15.24
N ARG A 355 -23.53 4.95 -15.00
CA ARG A 355 -24.14 4.78 -13.68
C ARG A 355 -23.15 4.17 -12.68
N GLY A 356 -22.42 3.13 -13.07
CA GLY A 356 -21.39 2.50 -12.23
C GLY A 356 -20.27 3.48 -11.85
N LEU A 357 -19.80 4.29 -12.80
CA LEU A 357 -18.80 5.34 -12.53
C LEU A 357 -19.32 6.43 -11.59
N LEU A 358 -20.58 6.87 -11.77
CA LEU A 358 -21.21 7.87 -10.91
C LEU A 358 -21.34 7.37 -9.46
N LEU A 359 -21.90 6.17 -9.27
CA LEU A 359 -22.05 5.56 -7.95
C LEU A 359 -20.67 5.30 -7.30
N GLY A 360 -19.69 4.89 -8.10
CA GLY A 360 -18.31 4.73 -7.65
C GLY A 360 -17.68 6.04 -7.17
N ASN A 361 -17.96 7.17 -7.82
CA ASN A 361 -17.47 8.47 -7.37
C ASN A 361 -18.14 8.92 -6.06
N VAL A 362 -19.47 8.76 -5.92
CA VAL A 362 -20.19 9.08 -4.67
C VAL A 362 -19.61 8.29 -3.50
N LEU A 363 -19.48 6.96 -3.67
CA LEU A 363 -18.87 6.10 -2.65
C LEU A 363 -17.44 6.54 -2.30
N PHE A 364 -16.64 6.90 -3.31
CA PHE A 364 -15.28 7.38 -3.07
C PHE A 364 -15.25 8.66 -2.24
N GLU A 365 -16.11 9.64 -2.55
CA GLU A 365 -16.22 10.89 -1.79
C GLU A 365 -16.60 10.63 -0.32
N ASP A 366 -17.56 9.74 -0.06
CA ASP A 366 -17.95 9.41 1.31
C ASP A 366 -16.84 8.70 2.09
N LEU A 367 -16.11 7.78 1.46
CA LEU A 367 -14.98 7.10 2.09
C LEU A 367 -13.81 8.06 2.34
N MET A 368 -13.63 9.08 1.49
CA MET A 368 -12.66 10.15 1.70
C MET A 368 -13.05 11.03 2.89
N ASP A 369 -14.30 11.47 2.94
CA ASP A 369 -14.84 12.26 4.06
C ASP A 369 -14.76 11.49 5.38
N ALA A 370 -15.11 10.20 5.37
CA ALA A 370 -14.98 9.32 6.53
C ALA A 370 -13.53 9.22 7.00
N MET A 371 -12.58 9.04 6.08
CA MET A 371 -11.15 9.00 6.40
C MET A 371 -10.63 10.36 6.92
N GLU A 372 -11.12 11.47 6.40
CA GLU A 372 -10.69 12.79 6.88
C GLU A 372 -11.21 13.10 8.28
N LEU A 373 -12.47 12.75 8.57
CA LEU A 373 -13.01 12.80 9.94
C LEU A 373 -12.22 11.86 10.85
N PHE A 374 -11.95 10.64 10.39
CA PHE A 374 -11.17 9.66 11.12
C PHE A 374 -9.78 10.20 11.47
N VAL A 375 -9.03 10.70 10.48
CA VAL A 375 -7.69 11.26 10.68
C VAL A 375 -7.78 12.47 11.61
N ALA A 376 -8.80 13.31 11.53
CA ALA A 376 -8.96 14.44 12.44
C ALA A 376 -9.14 14.00 13.90
N GLU A 377 -9.95 12.98 14.16
CA GLU A 377 -10.16 12.43 15.51
C GLU A 377 -8.91 11.66 16.01
N ALA A 378 -8.28 10.87 15.14
CA ALA A 378 -7.09 10.08 15.46
C ALA A 378 -5.79 10.92 15.52
N ALA A 379 -5.73 12.08 14.85
CA ALA A 379 -4.55 12.96 14.84
C ALA A 379 -4.23 13.55 16.21
N VAL A 380 -5.24 13.66 17.09
CA VAL A 380 -5.03 13.98 18.51
C VAL A 380 -4.15 12.93 19.18
N ALA A 381 -4.13 11.70 18.64
CA ALA A 381 -3.38 10.58 19.18
C ALA A 381 -2.00 10.38 18.54
N THR A 382 -1.85 10.31 17.20
CA THR A 382 -0.56 9.91 16.59
C THR A 382 -0.30 10.38 15.14
N VAL A 383 0.99 10.60 14.81
CA VAL A 383 1.49 10.86 13.43
C VAL A 383 1.25 9.67 12.48
N GLN A 384 1.12 8.46 13.04
CA GLN A 384 0.94 7.21 12.27
C GLN A 384 -0.35 7.22 11.42
N SER A 385 -1.43 7.82 11.93
CA SER A 385 -2.70 7.94 11.20
C SER A 385 -2.54 8.66 9.85
N ARG A 386 -1.71 9.71 9.81
CA ARG A 386 -1.45 10.48 8.59
C ARG A 386 -0.58 9.72 7.58
N ILE A 387 0.42 9.00 8.06
CA ILE A 387 1.26 8.15 7.19
C ILE A 387 0.40 7.08 6.55
N LEU A 388 -0.46 6.45 7.35
CA LEU A 388 -1.40 5.44 6.87
C LEU A 388 -2.34 6.02 5.81
N ASP A 389 -2.93 7.20 6.04
CA ASP A 389 -3.76 7.87 5.03
C ASP A 389 -2.96 8.16 3.74
N LEU A 390 -1.74 8.66 3.83
CA LEU A 390 -0.93 9.00 2.65
C LEU A 390 -0.46 7.76 1.87
N THR A 391 -0.01 6.70 2.54
CA THR A 391 0.37 5.45 1.86
C THR A 391 -0.81 4.84 1.14
N HIS A 392 -2.00 4.86 1.74
CA HIS A 392 -3.20 4.32 1.10
C HIS A 392 -3.78 5.25 0.04
N ARG A 393 -3.67 6.58 0.17
CA ARG A 393 -3.99 7.51 -0.94
C ARG A 393 -3.07 7.23 -2.13
N GLN A 394 -1.79 6.92 -1.90
CA GLN A 394 -0.86 6.50 -2.96
C GLN A 394 -1.30 5.19 -3.62
N GLN A 395 -1.62 4.16 -2.83
CA GLN A 395 -2.16 2.88 -3.34
C GLN A 395 -3.48 3.06 -4.10
N PHE A 396 -4.35 3.95 -3.64
CA PHE A 396 -5.59 4.29 -4.32
C PHE A 396 -5.31 4.88 -5.72
N ARG A 397 -4.40 5.85 -5.84
CA ARG A 397 -4.03 6.42 -7.16
C ARG A 397 -3.40 5.37 -8.06
N PHE A 398 -2.66 4.41 -7.47
CA PHE A 398 -2.14 3.25 -8.18
C PHE A 398 -3.26 2.48 -8.92
N HIS A 399 -4.34 2.16 -8.23
CA HIS A 399 -5.48 1.42 -8.80
C HIS A 399 -6.45 2.28 -9.62
N GLN A 400 -6.48 3.60 -9.40
CA GLN A 400 -7.32 4.53 -10.16
C GLN A 400 -6.82 4.76 -11.58
N LEU A 401 -5.50 4.73 -11.81
CA LEU A 401 -4.91 5.04 -13.11
C LEU A 401 -5.44 4.16 -14.26
N PRO A 402 -5.53 2.81 -14.12
CA PRO A 402 -6.17 1.96 -15.12
C PRO A 402 -7.63 2.30 -15.40
N VAL A 403 -8.42 2.67 -14.38
CA VAL A 403 -9.85 3.00 -14.53
C VAL A 403 -10.00 4.19 -15.48
N LYS A 404 -9.16 5.22 -15.33
CA LYS A 404 -9.18 6.41 -16.20
C LYS A 404 -8.73 6.07 -17.62
N ALA A 405 -7.73 5.22 -17.79
CA ALA A 405 -7.31 4.75 -19.12
C ALA A 405 -8.42 3.98 -19.85
N TYR A 406 -9.13 3.08 -19.16
CA TYR A 406 -10.25 2.34 -19.75
C TYR A 406 -11.47 3.22 -20.03
N GLN A 407 -11.69 4.27 -19.23
CA GLN A 407 -12.73 5.26 -19.48
C GLN A 407 -12.48 6.02 -20.79
N ILE A 408 -11.24 6.42 -21.04
CA ILE A 408 -10.81 7.05 -22.30
C ILE A 408 -11.02 6.08 -23.47
N LEU A 409 -10.61 4.82 -23.33
CA LEU A 409 -10.76 3.80 -24.37
C LEU A 409 -12.23 3.58 -24.78
N LEU A 410 -13.17 3.60 -23.83
CA LEU A 410 -14.62 3.50 -24.08
C LEU A 410 -15.23 4.73 -24.76
N GLY A 411 -14.49 5.84 -24.84
CA GLY A 411 -14.99 7.12 -25.34
C GLY A 411 -15.94 7.81 -24.36
N ILE A 412 -15.80 7.60 -23.06
CA ILE A 412 -16.65 8.20 -22.02
C ILE A 412 -15.95 9.43 -21.44
N HIS A 413 -16.51 10.63 -21.63
CA HIS A 413 -15.97 11.89 -21.10
C HIS A 413 -14.45 12.06 -21.33
N VAL A 414 -14.00 11.81 -22.57
CA VAL A 414 -12.57 11.65 -22.92
C VAL A 414 -11.69 12.78 -22.40
N GLU A 415 -12.07 14.04 -22.59
CA GLU A 415 -11.27 15.19 -22.16
C GLU A 415 -11.10 15.26 -20.63
N GLU A 416 -12.16 15.01 -19.89
CA GLU A 416 -12.15 14.97 -18.42
C GLU A 416 -11.33 13.77 -17.92
N ALA A 417 -11.52 12.60 -18.53
CA ALA A 417 -10.78 11.40 -18.18
C ALA A 417 -9.27 11.55 -18.43
N TRP A 418 -8.85 12.25 -19.50
CA TRP A 418 -7.44 12.62 -19.74
C TRP A 418 -6.90 13.56 -18.68
N ARG A 419 -7.68 14.57 -18.28
CA ARG A 419 -7.31 15.49 -17.19
C ARG A 419 -7.12 14.73 -15.88
N ASP A 420 -8.04 13.84 -15.55
CA ASP A 420 -7.99 13.00 -14.35
C ASP A 420 -6.83 12.01 -14.37
N LEU A 421 -6.53 11.40 -15.53
CA LEU A 421 -5.38 10.51 -15.70
C LEU A 421 -4.08 11.25 -15.36
N ASN A 422 -3.88 12.44 -15.93
CA ASN A 422 -2.70 13.26 -15.67
C ASN A 422 -2.66 13.77 -14.21
N ALA A 423 -3.81 14.16 -13.65
CA ALA A 423 -3.92 14.57 -12.25
C ALA A 423 -3.58 13.41 -11.29
N THR A 424 -3.97 12.18 -11.63
CA THR A 424 -3.63 10.96 -10.88
C THR A 424 -2.11 10.74 -10.89
N VAL A 425 -1.44 10.93 -12.03
CA VAL A 425 0.02 10.86 -12.14
C VAL A 425 0.73 11.89 -11.29
N THR A 426 0.33 13.15 -11.37
CA THR A 426 0.91 14.22 -10.57
C THR A 426 0.68 13.98 -9.08
N SER A 427 -0.53 13.56 -8.68
CA SER A 427 -0.87 13.25 -7.29
C SER A 427 -0.05 12.09 -6.74
N PHE A 428 0.13 11.01 -7.50
CA PHE A 428 0.95 9.86 -7.08
C PHE A 428 2.42 10.27 -6.84
N ARG A 429 3.01 11.03 -7.78
CA ARG A 429 4.38 11.54 -7.66
C ARG A 429 4.55 12.47 -6.46
N GLN A 430 3.58 13.36 -6.22
CA GLN A 430 3.59 14.24 -5.06
C GLN A 430 3.50 13.45 -3.74
N MET A 431 2.62 12.45 -3.63
CA MET A 431 2.54 11.65 -2.41
C MET A 431 3.80 10.83 -2.17
N ARG A 432 4.43 10.27 -3.21
CA ARG A 432 5.75 9.63 -3.09
C ARG A 432 6.78 10.61 -2.53
N ARG A 433 6.81 11.83 -3.08
CA ARG A 433 7.70 12.90 -2.64
C ARG A 433 7.45 13.22 -1.17
N ASP A 434 6.21 13.45 -0.77
CA ASP A 434 5.83 13.79 0.61
C ASP A 434 6.17 12.68 1.60
N LEU A 435 5.95 11.41 1.22
CA LEU A 435 6.24 10.25 2.07
C LEU A 435 7.74 10.05 2.31
N VAL A 436 8.61 10.38 1.33
CA VAL A 436 10.05 10.12 1.43
C VAL A 436 10.86 11.36 1.81
N LEU A 437 10.52 12.52 1.25
CA LEU A 437 11.23 13.79 1.50
C LEU A 437 10.60 14.60 2.63
N GLY A 438 9.47 14.15 3.17
CA GLY A 438 8.69 14.91 4.15
C GLY A 438 7.80 15.96 3.48
N ALA A 439 6.89 16.51 4.28
CA ALA A 439 5.90 17.51 3.86
C ALA A 439 5.91 18.69 4.86
N PRO A 440 6.91 19.58 4.78
CA PRO A 440 7.05 20.68 5.72
C PRO A 440 5.86 21.64 5.61
N GLY A 441 5.39 22.15 6.76
CA GLY A 441 4.28 23.11 6.82
C GLY A 441 2.87 22.50 6.76
N SER A 442 2.75 21.17 6.71
CA SER A 442 1.46 20.50 6.94
C SER A 442 1.12 20.47 8.43
N VAL A 443 -0.18 20.32 8.77
CA VAL A 443 -0.67 20.28 10.17
C VAL A 443 0.03 19.21 11.01
N MET A 444 0.53 18.15 10.36
CA MET A 444 1.41 17.13 10.94
C MET A 444 2.66 16.99 10.07
N GLU A 445 3.75 17.60 10.51
CA GLU A 445 5.03 17.61 9.79
C GLU A 445 5.57 16.18 9.61
N LEU A 446 5.55 15.70 8.35
CA LEU A 446 6.21 14.46 7.98
C LEU A 446 7.71 14.69 7.90
N LYS A 447 8.46 13.87 8.63
CA LYS A 447 9.92 13.92 8.61
C LYS A 447 10.45 13.24 7.35
N PRO A 448 11.52 13.76 6.73
CA PRO A 448 12.20 13.05 5.64
C PRO A 448 12.65 11.65 6.10
N VAL A 449 12.49 10.66 5.23
CA VAL A 449 12.98 9.30 5.45
C VAL A 449 14.50 9.32 5.44
N THR A 450 15.11 8.88 6.53
CA THR A 450 16.57 8.80 6.68
C THR A 450 17.11 7.38 6.48
N ASN A 451 16.24 6.40 6.23
CA ASN A 451 16.58 5.00 6.03
C ASN A 451 16.59 4.63 4.53
N VAL A 452 17.73 4.13 4.03
CA VAL A 452 17.92 3.79 2.61
C VAL A 452 17.02 2.64 2.13
N CYS A 453 16.61 1.76 3.04
CA CYS A 453 15.77 0.59 2.73
C CYS A 453 14.36 1.03 2.36
N ILE A 454 13.80 1.99 3.08
CA ILE A 454 12.50 2.57 2.75
C ILE A 454 12.58 3.33 1.42
N ALA A 455 13.65 4.09 1.18
CA ALA A 455 13.86 4.75 -0.10
C ALA A 455 13.93 3.74 -1.27
N ARG A 456 14.60 2.58 -1.08
CA ARG A 456 14.63 1.50 -2.07
C ARG A 456 13.28 0.84 -2.30
N MET A 457 12.53 0.54 -1.24
CA MET A 457 11.17 -0.01 -1.37
C MET A 457 10.26 0.97 -2.12
N MET A 458 10.34 2.26 -1.80
CA MET A 458 9.58 3.31 -2.49
C MET A 458 10.04 3.54 -3.95
N SER A 459 11.31 3.29 -4.27
CA SER A 459 11.78 3.27 -5.66
C SER A 459 11.23 2.09 -6.42
N LYS A 460 11.22 0.88 -5.84
CA LYS A 460 10.65 -0.31 -6.47
C LYS A 460 9.16 -0.11 -6.80
N VAL A 461 8.39 0.49 -5.88
CA VAL A 461 7.00 0.90 -6.14
C VAL A 461 6.91 1.85 -7.31
N PHE A 462 7.82 2.82 -7.40
CA PHE A 462 7.83 3.80 -8.46
C PHE A 462 8.23 3.23 -9.82
N ASP A 463 9.12 2.23 -9.86
CA ASP A 463 9.47 1.49 -11.06
C ASP A 463 8.23 0.79 -11.63
N THR A 464 7.53 0.02 -10.81
CA THR A 464 6.28 -0.66 -11.20
C THR A 464 5.19 0.34 -11.59
N TRP A 465 5.09 1.49 -10.89
CA TRP A 465 4.17 2.57 -11.24
C TRP A 465 4.49 3.19 -12.61
N TYR A 466 5.76 3.43 -12.92
CA TYR A 466 6.16 4.02 -14.20
C TYR A 466 5.84 3.09 -15.37
N GLU A 467 6.09 1.79 -15.23
CA GLU A 467 5.64 0.78 -16.20
C GLU A 467 4.11 0.82 -16.38
N LEU A 468 3.35 0.89 -15.26
CA LEU A 468 1.90 0.98 -15.28
C LEU A 468 1.41 2.25 -15.97
N GLU A 469 2.07 3.39 -15.72
CA GLU A 469 1.80 4.68 -16.35
C GLU A 469 1.94 4.60 -17.88
N GLN A 470 3.06 4.03 -18.37
CA GLN A 470 3.28 3.86 -19.81
C GLN A 470 2.22 2.94 -20.44
N ALA A 471 1.90 1.82 -19.79
CA ALA A 471 0.87 0.90 -20.26
C ALA A 471 -0.53 1.56 -20.28
N CYS A 472 -0.87 2.34 -19.26
CA CYS A 472 -2.14 3.10 -19.20
C CYS A 472 -2.23 4.16 -20.30
N TYR A 473 -1.15 4.91 -20.58
CA TYR A 473 -1.15 5.86 -21.71
C TYR A 473 -1.28 5.16 -23.07
N ALA A 474 -0.68 3.99 -23.24
CA ALA A 474 -0.83 3.21 -24.46
C ALA A 474 -2.28 2.75 -24.67
N VAL A 475 -2.92 2.20 -23.62
CA VAL A 475 -4.34 1.82 -23.64
C VAL A 475 -5.24 3.03 -23.90
N ALA A 476 -5.01 4.16 -23.23
CA ALA A 476 -5.77 5.40 -23.45
C ALA A 476 -5.64 5.94 -24.89
N ARG A 477 -4.58 5.57 -25.62
CA ARG A 477 -4.38 5.89 -27.04
C ARG A 477 -4.91 4.81 -28.00
N GLY A 478 -5.56 3.76 -27.48
CA GLY A 478 -6.18 2.70 -28.27
C GLY A 478 -5.38 1.39 -28.35
N ASP A 479 -4.24 1.27 -27.67
CA ASP A 479 -3.47 0.01 -27.65
C ASP A 479 -4.04 -1.00 -26.65
N GLY A 480 -5.07 -1.74 -27.07
CA GLY A 480 -5.68 -2.80 -26.26
C GLY A 480 -4.74 -3.98 -25.92
N SER A 481 -3.58 -4.11 -26.58
CA SER A 481 -2.64 -5.21 -26.28
C SER A 481 -1.99 -5.07 -24.90
N LYS A 482 -1.93 -3.84 -24.37
CA LYS A 482 -1.32 -3.49 -23.08
C LYS A 482 -2.20 -3.78 -21.86
N VAL A 483 -3.43 -4.23 -22.06
CA VAL A 483 -4.38 -4.53 -20.97
C VAL A 483 -3.89 -5.64 -20.05
N ARG A 484 -3.32 -6.71 -20.62
CA ARG A 484 -2.75 -7.82 -19.82
C ARG A 484 -1.57 -7.34 -18.98
N GLU A 485 -0.75 -6.46 -19.54
CA GLU A 485 0.38 -5.84 -18.84
C GLU A 485 -0.11 -4.98 -17.68
N ILE A 486 -1.16 -4.16 -17.87
CA ILE A 486 -1.81 -3.41 -16.78
C ILE A 486 -2.27 -4.32 -15.64
N ASN A 487 -2.87 -5.48 -15.94
CA ASN A 487 -3.32 -6.43 -14.91
C ASN A 487 -2.15 -6.99 -14.10
N LEU A 488 -1.09 -7.44 -14.78
CA LEU A 488 0.13 -7.93 -14.15
C LEU A 488 0.77 -6.86 -13.25
N LEU A 489 0.96 -5.65 -13.80
CA LEU A 489 1.58 -4.52 -13.10
C LEU A 489 0.73 -4.05 -11.92
N SER A 490 -0.59 -4.11 -12.05
CA SER A 490 -1.49 -3.74 -10.95
C SER A 490 -1.35 -4.68 -9.76
N SER A 491 -1.29 -6.00 -10.00
CA SER A 491 -1.13 -7.01 -8.95
C SER A 491 0.26 -6.97 -8.33
N ARG A 492 1.31 -6.85 -9.17
CA ARG A 492 2.70 -6.69 -8.72
C ARG A 492 2.85 -5.42 -7.87
N GLY A 493 2.30 -4.30 -8.34
CA GLY A 493 2.42 -3.03 -7.65
C GLY A 493 1.68 -2.98 -6.33
N HIS A 494 0.51 -3.64 -6.22
CA HIS A 494 -0.17 -3.82 -4.94
C HIS A 494 0.76 -4.48 -3.91
N SER A 495 1.38 -5.62 -4.28
CA SER A 495 2.35 -6.30 -3.42
C SER A 495 3.61 -5.46 -3.13
N ASP A 496 4.13 -4.75 -4.13
CA ASP A 496 5.29 -3.87 -3.96
C ASP A 496 5.01 -2.70 -2.99
N MET A 497 3.74 -2.28 -2.83
CA MET A 497 3.33 -1.19 -1.93
C MET A 497 3.07 -1.62 -0.47
N GLU A 498 2.83 -2.91 -0.20
CA GLU A 498 2.60 -3.41 1.17
C GLU A 498 3.85 -3.24 2.05
N ALA A 499 5.01 -3.68 1.54
CA ALA A 499 6.28 -3.60 2.25
C ALA A 499 6.69 -2.16 2.66
N PRO A 500 6.69 -1.15 1.78
CA PRO A 500 6.99 0.22 2.18
C PRO A 500 5.92 0.83 3.10
N SER A 501 4.64 0.45 3.01
CA SER A 501 3.63 0.93 3.95
C SER A 501 4.00 0.51 5.39
N HIS A 502 4.27 -0.78 5.60
CA HIS A 502 4.74 -1.28 6.90
C HIS A 502 6.12 -0.74 7.30
N GLY A 503 7.02 -0.54 6.32
CA GLY A 503 8.32 0.07 6.55
C GLY A 503 8.22 1.52 7.06
N LEU A 504 7.31 2.30 6.48
CA LEU A 504 7.04 3.68 6.90
C LEU A 504 6.40 3.75 8.28
N GLU A 505 5.40 2.91 8.56
CA GLU A 505 4.80 2.82 9.90
C GLU A 505 5.86 2.57 10.98
N ARG A 506 6.70 1.53 10.78
CA ARG A 506 7.79 1.19 11.69
C ARG A 506 8.81 2.32 11.84
N PHE A 507 9.20 2.97 10.75
CA PHE A 507 10.14 4.10 10.80
C PHE A 507 9.65 5.23 11.71
N TYR A 508 8.36 5.55 11.65
CA TYR A 508 7.79 6.58 12.51
C TYR A 508 7.53 6.11 13.95
N GLU A 509 7.51 4.80 14.19
CA GLU A 509 7.58 4.20 15.53
C GLU A 509 9.00 4.17 16.10
N GLY A 510 10.00 4.65 15.35
CA GLY A 510 11.41 4.58 15.74
C GLY A 510 11.99 3.17 15.59
N GLN A 511 11.29 2.26 14.91
CA GLN A 511 11.76 0.93 14.57
C GLN A 511 12.24 0.94 13.12
N TRP A 512 13.52 0.67 12.87
CA TRP A 512 13.99 0.58 11.49
C TRP A 512 14.80 -0.67 11.22
N GLU A 513 14.54 -1.27 10.07
CA GLU A 513 15.31 -2.39 9.56
C GLU A 513 16.57 -1.89 8.87
N VAL A 514 17.65 -2.64 9.04
CA VAL A 514 18.85 -2.51 8.23
C VAL A 514 18.72 -3.52 7.09
N CYS A 515 18.65 -3.03 5.86
CA CYS A 515 18.70 -3.86 4.66
C CYS A 515 20.16 -4.08 4.26
N GLU A 516 20.38 -5.16 3.52
CA GLU A 516 21.68 -5.48 2.95
C GLU A 516 22.15 -4.36 2.00
N ASN A 517 23.46 -4.15 1.95
CA ASN A 517 24.06 -3.25 0.97
C ASN A 517 23.82 -3.82 -0.43
N LEU A 518 23.44 -2.95 -1.37
CA LEU A 518 23.18 -3.35 -2.74
C LEU A 518 24.50 -3.38 -3.52
N THR A 519 24.77 -4.50 -4.19
CA THR A 519 25.84 -4.56 -5.19
C THR A 519 25.30 -4.00 -6.49
N LEU A 520 25.93 -2.93 -6.99
CA LEU A 520 25.52 -2.26 -8.22
C LEU A 520 26.41 -2.68 -9.38
N GLY A 521 25.83 -2.79 -10.57
CA GLY A 521 26.60 -2.98 -11.79
C GLY A 521 27.35 -1.71 -12.19
N VAL A 522 28.29 -1.85 -13.12
CA VAL A 522 29.03 -0.70 -13.70
C VAL A 522 28.09 0.36 -14.31
N ALA A 523 27.01 -0.09 -14.96
CA ALA A 523 26.00 0.80 -15.54
C ALA A 523 25.32 1.65 -14.44
N ASP A 524 24.91 1.04 -13.34
CA ASP A 524 24.25 1.69 -12.22
C ASP A 524 25.15 2.73 -11.52
N TRP A 525 26.42 2.39 -11.30
CA TRP A 525 27.41 3.35 -10.79
C TRP A 525 27.60 4.54 -11.73
N THR A 526 27.66 4.28 -13.04
CA THR A 526 27.78 5.32 -14.05
C THR A 526 26.55 6.24 -14.05
N LEU A 527 25.35 5.68 -13.88
CA LEU A 527 24.11 6.47 -13.77
C LEU A 527 24.08 7.37 -12.52
N LEU A 528 24.52 6.86 -11.36
CA LEU A 528 24.67 7.67 -10.14
C LEU A 528 25.66 8.82 -10.33
N MET A 529 26.80 8.54 -10.93
CA MET A 529 27.80 9.57 -11.23
C MET A 529 27.29 10.60 -12.24
N ALA A 530 26.56 10.16 -13.27
CA ALA A 530 25.96 11.05 -14.25
C ALA A 530 24.95 12.01 -13.60
N GLU A 531 24.13 11.53 -12.67
CA GLU A 531 23.15 12.39 -11.98
C GLU A 531 23.83 13.39 -11.02
N VAL A 532 24.92 13.02 -10.32
CA VAL A 532 25.69 13.99 -9.51
C VAL A 532 26.38 15.04 -10.39
N THR A 533 26.92 14.63 -11.53
CA THR A 533 27.47 15.53 -12.54
C THR A 533 26.38 16.48 -13.05
N ARG A 534 25.17 15.96 -13.34
CA ARG A 534 24.01 16.77 -13.74
C ARG A 534 23.61 17.78 -12.67
N LEU A 535 23.58 17.38 -11.39
CA LEU A 535 23.32 18.28 -10.26
C LEU A 535 24.32 19.46 -10.24
N ALA A 536 25.60 19.17 -10.48
CA ALA A 536 26.66 20.18 -10.56
C ALA A 536 26.52 21.10 -11.79
N GLN A 537 26.17 20.56 -12.96
CA GLN A 537 25.90 21.35 -14.16
C GLN A 537 24.71 22.31 -13.94
N LEU A 538 23.61 21.79 -13.39
CA LEU A 538 22.40 22.56 -13.12
C LEU A 538 22.66 23.68 -12.11
N SER A 539 23.56 23.50 -11.14
CA SER A 539 23.93 24.59 -10.22
C SER A 539 24.61 25.75 -10.96
N GLN A 540 25.41 25.47 -12.00
CA GLN A 540 26.02 26.51 -12.83
C GLN A 540 24.99 27.16 -13.79
N ARG A 541 24.03 26.37 -14.30
CA ARG A 541 22.93 26.88 -15.14
C ARG A 541 21.99 27.80 -14.36
N VAL A 542 21.65 27.46 -13.11
CA VAL A 542 20.87 28.31 -12.20
C VAL A 542 21.56 29.66 -12.02
N MET A 543 22.88 29.67 -11.80
CA MET A 543 23.63 30.91 -11.68
C MET A 543 23.63 31.75 -12.96
N SER A 544 23.80 31.11 -14.12
CA SER A 544 23.76 31.80 -15.42
C SER A 544 22.38 32.43 -15.65
N SER A 545 21.31 31.68 -15.35
CA SER A 545 19.92 32.14 -15.48
C SER A 545 19.60 33.27 -14.51
N MET A 546 20.15 33.23 -13.29
CA MET A 546 19.98 34.29 -12.31
C MET A 546 20.65 35.59 -12.73
N VAL A 547 21.87 35.51 -13.29
CA VAL A 547 22.58 36.69 -13.82
C VAL A 547 21.82 37.28 -15.02
N ALA A 548 21.35 36.43 -15.94
CA ALA A 548 20.53 36.89 -17.07
C ALA A 548 19.23 37.55 -16.61
N ALA A 549 18.54 36.98 -15.63
CA ALA A 549 17.31 37.53 -15.06
C ALA A 549 17.54 38.89 -14.36
N GLN A 550 18.69 39.09 -13.71
CA GLN A 550 19.04 40.38 -13.10
C GLN A 550 19.18 41.50 -14.14
N GLU A 551 19.64 41.16 -15.35
CA GLU A 551 19.79 42.10 -16.47
C GLU A 551 18.50 42.26 -17.29
N GLY A 552 17.38 41.75 -16.79
CA GLY A 552 16.06 41.89 -17.43
C GLY A 552 15.86 40.99 -18.65
N LEU A 553 16.70 39.97 -18.82
CA LEU A 553 16.49 38.94 -19.84
C LEU A 553 15.56 37.86 -19.30
N ASP A 554 14.79 37.26 -20.19
CA ASP A 554 13.90 36.15 -19.87
C ASP A 554 14.75 34.88 -19.61
N GLY A 555 15.35 34.83 -18.43
CA GLY A 555 16.06 33.68 -17.93
C GLY A 555 15.07 32.71 -17.31
N ASP A 556 15.10 31.45 -17.77
CA ASP A 556 14.25 30.39 -17.23
C ASP A 556 14.76 29.88 -15.86
N LEU A 557 14.88 30.81 -14.90
CA LEU A 557 15.42 30.60 -13.57
C LEU A 557 14.52 29.64 -12.77
N THR A 558 13.20 29.77 -12.91
CA THR A 558 12.24 28.90 -12.23
C THR A 558 12.36 27.45 -12.72
N VAL A 559 12.48 27.21 -14.02
CA VAL A 559 12.68 25.85 -14.54
C VAL A 559 14.06 25.33 -14.15
N SER A 560 15.13 26.14 -14.26
CA SER A 560 16.47 25.70 -13.86
C SER A 560 16.54 25.29 -12.38
N LEU A 561 15.86 26.02 -11.50
CA LEU A 561 15.78 25.67 -10.08
C LEU A 561 14.92 24.42 -9.83
N ALA A 562 13.84 24.24 -10.58
CA ALA A 562 13.02 23.04 -10.53
C ALA A 562 13.79 21.81 -11.03
N GLU A 563 14.57 21.94 -12.11
CA GLU A 563 15.46 20.88 -12.63
C GLU A 563 16.54 20.50 -11.62
N LEU A 564 17.14 21.49 -10.93
CA LEU A 564 18.13 21.25 -9.89
C LEU A 564 17.54 20.44 -8.73
N ARG A 565 16.35 20.82 -8.26
CA ARG A 565 15.64 20.07 -7.21
C ARG A 565 15.26 18.67 -7.67
N ALA A 566 14.73 18.54 -8.89
CA ALA A 566 14.39 17.24 -9.46
C ALA A 566 15.63 16.32 -9.58
N SER A 567 16.81 16.89 -9.85
CA SER A 567 18.07 16.14 -9.89
C SER A 567 18.47 15.59 -8.52
N LEU A 568 18.40 16.42 -7.47
CA LEU A 568 18.60 15.95 -6.10
C LEU A 568 17.57 14.88 -5.71
N GLU A 569 16.30 15.07 -6.09
CA GLU A 569 15.25 14.09 -5.81
C GLU A 569 15.50 12.75 -6.50
N ARG A 570 16.02 12.74 -7.74
CA ARG A 570 16.43 11.49 -8.41
C ARG A 570 17.56 10.78 -7.67
N LEU A 571 18.51 11.52 -7.08
CA LEU A 571 19.59 10.93 -6.27
C LEU A 571 19.08 10.30 -4.96
N ILE A 572 18.06 10.91 -4.33
CA ILE A 572 17.47 10.41 -3.08
C ILE A 572 16.49 9.27 -3.35
N LEU A 573 15.57 9.47 -4.27
CA LEU A 573 14.42 8.60 -4.50
C LEU A 573 14.68 7.50 -5.53
N GLY A 574 15.70 7.65 -6.36
CA GLY A 574 15.87 6.87 -7.58
C GLY A 574 14.86 7.26 -8.68
N PHE A 575 15.17 6.85 -9.90
CA PHE A 575 14.30 7.01 -11.07
C PHE A 575 14.37 5.77 -11.98
N PRO A 576 13.23 5.24 -12.47
CA PRO A 576 13.17 3.98 -13.19
C PRO A 576 14.02 4.03 -14.45
N ASN A 577 14.86 3.00 -14.64
CA ASN A 577 15.79 2.88 -15.76
C ASN A 577 16.79 4.06 -15.94
N MET A 578 16.95 4.93 -14.94
CA MET A 578 17.81 6.11 -15.04
C MET A 578 18.75 6.31 -13.86
N VAL A 579 18.28 6.20 -12.61
CA VAL A 579 19.14 6.46 -11.44
C VAL A 579 18.75 5.47 -10.34
N PRO A 580 19.63 4.55 -9.92
CA PRO A 580 19.32 3.65 -8.81
C PRO A 580 19.29 4.42 -7.48
N VAL A 581 18.59 3.89 -6.48
CA VAL A 581 18.70 4.38 -5.11
C VAL A 581 20.08 4.02 -4.54
N GLN A 582 20.54 4.80 -3.57
CA GLN A 582 21.84 4.62 -2.94
C GLN A 582 22.10 3.19 -2.43
N PRO A 583 23.28 2.61 -2.71
CA PRO A 583 23.57 1.21 -2.40
C PRO A 583 23.99 0.96 -0.95
N THR A 584 24.24 2.03 -0.17
CA THR A 584 24.52 1.92 1.27
C THR A 584 23.84 3.04 2.06
N GLN A 585 23.59 2.79 3.34
CA GLN A 585 23.03 3.79 4.26
C GLN A 585 23.96 4.99 4.46
N ALA A 586 25.28 4.79 4.37
CA ALA A 586 26.28 5.83 4.50
C ALA A 586 26.24 6.82 3.32
N LEU A 587 26.13 6.31 2.09
CA LEU A 587 25.95 7.15 0.90
C LEU A 587 24.63 7.92 0.94
N PHE A 588 23.56 7.25 1.34
CA PHE A 588 22.25 7.89 1.50
C PHE A 588 22.28 9.05 2.50
N ARG A 589 22.87 8.85 3.68
CA ARG A 589 23.08 9.94 4.65
C ARG A 589 23.93 11.06 4.10
N ARG A 590 25.00 10.76 3.38
CA ARG A 590 25.84 11.81 2.79
C ARG A 590 25.06 12.72 1.83
N ILE A 591 24.10 12.20 1.08
CA ILE A 591 23.24 13.03 0.22
C ILE A 591 22.29 13.88 1.07
N LEU A 592 21.63 13.29 2.05
CA LEU A 592 20.69 14.00 2.93
C LEU A 592 21.38 15.06 3.80
N ASP A 593 22.58 14.77 4.32
CA ASP A 593 23.27 15.63 5.29
C ASP A 593 24.17 16.69 4.62
N VAL A 594 24.54 16.50 3.35
CA VAL A 594 25.50 17.38 2.66
C VAL A 594 24.93 17.96 1.36
N ALA A 595 24.43 17.13 0.45
CA ALA A 595 23.96 17.61 -0.86
C ALA A 595 22.62 18.35 -0.76
N ALA A 596 21.65 17.81 -0.02
CA ALA A 596 20.35 18.45 0.13
C ALA A 596 20.44 19.85 0.78
N PRO A 597 21.15 20.05 1.90
CA PRO A 597 21.34 21.38 2.48
C PRO A 597 22.06 22.36 1.54
N ALA A 598 23.01 21.88 0.71
CA ALA A 598 23.70 22.72 -0.26
C ALA A 598 22.77 23.19 -1.39
N VAL A 599 21.89 22.32 -1.88
CA VAL A 599 20.85 22.69 -2.86
C VAL A 599 19.84 23.66 -2.25
N ASP A 600 19.38 23.43 -1.01
CA ASP A 600 18.45 24.32 -0.33
C ASP A 600 19.06 25.69 -0.02
N ALA A 601 20.34 25.73 0.34
CA ALA A 601 21.07 26.97 0.54
C ALA A 601 21.21 27.78 -0.76
N LEU A 602 21.48 27.11 -1.89
CA LEU A 602 21.49 27.75 -3.21
C LEU A 602 20.09 28.25 -3.58
N ALA A 603 19.07 27.42 -3.43
CA ALA A 603 17.69 27.78 -3.74
C ALA A 603 17.19 28.98 -2.92
N SER A 604 17.55 29.02 -1.63
CA SER A 604 17.22 30.13 -0.74
C SER A 604 17.93 31.42 -1.18
N ALA A 605 19.23 31.34 -1.49
CA ALA A 605 19.99 32.51 -1.98
C ALA A 605 19.46 33.05 -3.32
N VAL A 606 18.99 32.17 -4.21
CA VAL A 606 18.32 32.54 -5.46
C VAL A 606 16.98 33.23 -5.19
N ALA A 607 16.15 32.68 -4.29
CA ALA A 607 14.86 33.27 -3.92
C ALA A 607 15.00 34.66 -3.26
N GLU A 608 16.09 34.91 -2.54
CA GLU A 608 16.43 36.21 -1.97
C GLU A 608 16.97 37.23 -3.00
N GLY A 609 17.23 36.81 -4.24
CA GLY A 609 17.87 37.66 -5.26
C GLY A 609 19.33 38.01 -4.95
N ALA A 610 19.98 37.28 -4.03
CA ALA A 610 21.33 37.60 -3.55
C ALA A 610 22.42 36.94 -4.41
N VAL A 611 22.71 37.50 -5.59
CA VAL A 611 23.57 36.90 -6.63
C VAL A 611 24.96 36.48 -6.12
N ALA A 612 25.63 37.33 -5.33
CA ALA A 612 26.94 36.98 -4.74
C ALA A 612 26.87 35.80 -3.77
N ARG A 613 25.78 35.72 -2.98
CA ARG A 613 25.54 34.59 -2.07
C ARG A 613 25.20 33.33 -2.85
N ALA A 614 24.36 33.44 -3.88
CA ALA A 614 24.00 32.32 -4.75
C ALA A 614 25.25 31.77 -5.46
N GLN A 615 26.15 32.62 -5.96
CA GLN A 615 27.43 32.20 -6.55
C GLN A 615 28.30 31.41 -5.56
N SER A 616 28.41 31.88 -4.32
CA SER A 616 29.13 31.16 -3.25
C SER A 616 28.49 29.78 -3.00
N ARG A 617 27.17 29.71 -2.87
CA ARG A 617 26.45 28.45 -2.63
C ARG A 617 26.52 27.48 -3.82
N ALA A 618 26.51 27.99 -5.05
CA ALA A 618 26.74 27.17 -6.23
C ALA A 618 28.17 26.61 -6.28
N GLY A 619 29.16 27.37 -5.81
CA GLY A 619 30.53 26.89 -5.62
C GLY A 619 30.65 25.81 -4.53
N GLU A 620 29.96 25.99 -3.40
CA GLU A 620 29.87 24.96 -2.35
C GLU A 620 29.23 23.67 -2.87
N LEU A 621 28.10 23.77 -3.57
CA LEU A 621 27.41 22.63 -4.18
C LEU A 621 28.30 21.91 -5.22
N LEU A 622 29.11 22.66 -5.97
CA LEU A 622 30.10 22.09 -6.90
C LEU A 622 31.13 21.22 -6.17
N GLU A 623 31.68 21.68 -5.05
CA GLU A 623 32.63 20.90 -4.26
C GLU A 623 31.97 19.68 -3.59
N VAL A 624 30.71 19.81 -3.15
CA VAL A 624 29.92 18.68 -2.63
C VAL A 624 29.72 17.62 -3.71
N ALA A 625 29.34 18.01 -4.93
CA ALA A 625 29.16 17.09 -6.05
C ALA A 625 30.48 16.40 -6.43
N ARG A 626 31.60 17.13 -6.45
CA ARG A 626 32.94 16.55 -6.67
C ARG A 626 33.30 15.52 -5.60
N ALA A 627 33.03 15.82 -4.32
CA ALA A 627 33.27 14.91 -3.23
C ALA A 627 32.41 13.64 -3.33
N LEU A 628 31.14 13.77 -3.71
CA LEU A 628 30.25 12.62 -3.96
C LEU A 628 30.73 11.75 -5.11
N LEU A 629 31.15 12.34 -6.23
CA LEU A 629 31.71 11.61 -7.37
C LEU A 629 32.92 10.76 -7.00
N ARG A 630 33.83 11.30 -6.16
CA ARG A 630 34.98 10.54 -5.66
C ARG A 630 34.55 9.35 -4.80
N VAL A 631 33.53 9.52 -3.95
CA VAL A 631 33.03 8.41 -3.13
C VAL A 631 32.38 7.34 -4.00
N TYR A 632 31.52 7.70 -4.96
CA TYR A 632 30.93 6.72 -5.88
C TYR A 632 31.97 5.98 -6.71
N THR A 633 32.99 6.69 -7.18
CA THR A 633 34.10 6.06 -7.91
C THR A 633 34.85 5.07 -7.01
N GLY A 634 35.14 5.46 -5.76
CA GLY A 634 35.81 4.59 -4.79
C GLY A 634 35.01 3.35 -4.40
N GLU A 635 33.71 3.51 -4.11
CA GLU A 635 32.81 2.40 -3.76
C GLU A 635 32.60 1.46 -4.96
N GLY A 636 32.41 2.00 -6.16
CA GLY A 636 32.29 1.18 -7.38
C GLY A 636 33.58 0.43 -7.70
N LEU A 637 34.76 1.02 -7.46
CA LEU A 637 36.05 0.30 -7.55
C LEU A 637 36.21 -0.78 -6.49
N GLN A 638 35.65 -0.61 -5.29
CA GLN A 638 35.66 -1.66 -4.28
C GLN A 638 34.81 -2.86 -4.69
N GLN A 639 33.66 -2.61 -5.33
CA GLN A 639 32.77 -3.67 -5.82
C GLN A 639 33.27 -4.31 -7.12
N GLU A 640 33.86 -3.51 -8.01
CA GLU A 640 34.38 -3.94 -9.31
C GLU A 640 35.77 -3.30 -9.57
N PRO A 641 36.86 -3.92 -9.06
CA PRO A 641 38.21 -3.34 -9.13
C PRO A 641 38.75 -3.08 -10.53
N SER A 642 38.19 -3.76 -11.53
CA SER A 642 38.61 -3.64 -12.93
C SER A 642 37.81 -2.60 -13.72
N TRP A 643 36.81 -1.94 -13.11
CA TRP A 643 36.07 -0.86 -13.74
C TRP A 643 36.93 0.41 -13.84
N PRO A 644 37.06 1.03 -15.03
CA PRO A 644 37.82 2.28 -15.19
C PRO A 644 37.08 3.52 -14.65
N GLY A 645 36.52 3.44 -13.44
CA GLY A 645 35.65 4.47 -12.84
C GLY A 645 36.31 5.85 -12.74
N GLN A 646 37.63 5.93 -12.54
CA GLN A 646 38.36 7.20 -12.49
C GLN A 646 38.37 7.93 -13.84
N ARG A 647 38.46 7.20 -14.97
CA ARG A 647 38.33 7.80 -16.32
C ARG A 647 36.92 8.31 -16.56
N VAL A 648 35.93 7.52 -16.18
CA VAL A 648 34.50 7.92 -16.25
C VAL A 648 34.25 9.18 -15.43
N GLN A 649 34.76 9.23 -14.20
CA GLN A 649 34.64 10.38 -13.30
C GLN A 649 35.21 11.65 -13.94
N LEU A 650 36.43 11.55 -14.48
CA LEU A 650 37.12 12.70 -15.05
C LEU A 650 36.43 13.19 -16.34
N ALA A 651 36.02 12.27 -17.22
CA ALA A 651 35.28 12.59 -18.44
C ALA A 651 33.92 13.25 -18.13
N MET A 652 33.19 12.76 -17.12
CA MET A 652 31.96 13.41 -16.67
C MET A 652 32.23 14.80 -16.12
N TRP A 653 33.29 14.98 -15.32
CA TRP A 653 33.61 16.27 -14.71
C TRP A 653 33.94 17.37 -15.72
N GLN A 654 34.47 17.02 -16.89
CA GLN A 654 34.68 17.98 -17.99
C GLN A 654 33.41 18.70 -18.42
N SER A 655 32.25 18.03 -18.38
CA SER A 655 30.97 18.64 -18.71
C SER A 655 30.53 19.69 -17.68
N VAL A 656 30.91 19.50 -16.41
CA VAL A 656 30.69 20.48 -15.33
C VAL A 656 31.60 21.69 -15.53
N LEU A 657 32.86 21.47 -15.92
CA LEU A 657 33.81 22.53 -16.23
C LEU A 657 33.34 23.37 -17.43
N ALA A 658 32.79 22.73 -18.47
CA ALA A 658 32.21 23.44 -19.61
C ALA A 658 31.04 24.35 -19.20
N GLN A 659 30.11 23.84 -18.39
CA GLN A 659 28.98 24.62 -17.85
C GLN A 659 29.45 25.75 -16.91
N LYS A 660 30.46 25.48 -16.08
CA LYS A 660 31.08 26.51 -15.22
C LYS A 660 31.70 27.62 -16.06
N LEU A 661 32.38 27.29 -17.16
CA LEU A 661 32.99 28.28 -18.07
C LEU A 661 31.93 29.11 -18.78
N ALA A 662 30.83 28.48 -19.24
CA ALA A 662 29.70 29.18 -19.84
C ALA A 662 29.10 30.21 -18.86
N LYS A 663 28.89 29.81 -17.59
CA LYS A 663 28.45 30.72 -16.53
C LYS A 663 29.44 31.87 -16.31
N GLU A 664 30.74 31.59 -16.27
CA GLU A 664 31.77 32.62 -16.09
C GLU A 664 31.82 33.61 -17.27
N ALA A 665 31.60 33.14 -18.50
CA ALA A 665 31.46 33.99 -19.67
C ALA A 665 30.20 34.89 -19.58
N VAL A 666 29.05 34.34 -19.16
CA VAL A 666 27.83 35.12 -18.91
C VAL A 666 28.08 36.23 -17.88
N ILE A 667 28.71 35.90 -16.75
CA ILE A 667 29.08 36.87 -15.71
C ILE A 667 30.00 37.98 -16.28
N SER A 668 30.97 37.59 -17.12
CA SER A 668 31.90 38.53 -17.77
C SER A 668 31.21 39.45 -18.78
N VAL A 669 30.29 38.92 -19.59
CA VAL A 669 29.57 39.68 -20.63
C VAL A 669 28.67 40.75 -20.00
N TYR A 670 27.97 40.40 -18.91
CA TYR A 670 27.13 41.36 -18.18
C TYR A 670 27.90 42.23 -17.18
N ASN A 671 29.23 42.11 -17.13
CA ASN A 671 30.12 42.90 -16.29
C ASN A 671 29.69 42.91 -14.81
N VAL A 672 29.26 41.76 -14.28
CA VAL A 672 28.93 41.60 -12.86
C VAL A 672 30.24 41.43 -12.07
N ALA A 673 31.03 42.50 -12.04
CA ALA A 673 32.43 42.53 -11.60
C ALA A 673 32.64 42.00 -10.16
N THR A 674 31.59 41.97 -9.34
CA THR A 674 31.62 41.48 -7.96
C THR A 674 31.74 39.97 -7.84
N LEU A 675 31.55 39.20 -8.92
CA LEU A 675 31.50 37.73 -8.86
C LEU A 675 32.80 37.02 -9.24
N GLY A 676 33.84 37.75 -9.67
CA GLY A 676 35.17 37.21 -9.94
C GLY A 676 35.17 36.03 -10.93
N ALA A 677 34.89 36.28 -12.21
CA ALA A 677 35.02 35.26 -13.25
C ALA A 677 36.49 34.79 -13.36
N ASN A 678 36.73 33.47 -13.33
CA ASN A 678 38.06 32.88 -13.45
C ASN A 678 38.12 31.89 -14.62
N MET A 679 37.76 32.40 -15.80
CA MET A 679 37.67 31.62 -17.05
C MET A 679 38.99 30.89 -17.34
N ASP A 680 40.13 31.56 -17.17
CA ASP A 680 41.45 30.98 -17.41
C ASP A 680 41.75 29.77 -16.52
N ALA A 681 41.32 29.78 -15.26
CA ALA A 681 41.49 28.62 -14.39
C ALA A 681 40.57 27.47 -14.82
N THR A 682 39.31 27.76 -15.14
CA THR A 682 38.37 26.73 -15.61
C THR A 682 38.83 26.11 -16.95
N ILE A 683 39.42 26.90 -17.85
CA ILE A 683 40.03 26.41 -19.09
C ILE A 683 41.20 25.46 -18.78
N ARG A 684 42.14 25.88 -17.92
CA ARG A 684 43.28 25.03 -17.53
C ARG A 684 42.82 23.74 -16.85
N ASP A 685 41.81 23.80 -15.99
CA ASP A 685 41.26 22.62 -15.32
C ASP A 685 40.68 21.62 -16.34
N PHE A 686 39.98 22.11 -17.38
CA PHE A 686 39.44 21.27 -18.44
C PHE A 686 40.55 20.64 -19.27
N GLU A 687 41.54 21.42 -19.70
CA GLU A 687 42.67 20.95 -20.50
C GLU A 687 43.54 19.95 -19.72
N THR A 688 43.70 20.16 -18.41
CA THR A 688 44.38 19.21 -17.53
C THR A 688 43.62 17.89 -17.46
N ALA A 689 42.30 17.94 -17.27
CA ALA A 689 41.46 16.74 -17.30
C ALA A 689 41.53 16.02 -18.66
N GLN A 690 41.53 16.79 -19.76
CA GLN A 690 41.61 16.25 -21.11
C GLN A 690 42.96 15.57 -21.38
N SER A 691 44.07 16.16 -20.93
CA SER A 691 45.40 15.53 -21.03
C SER A 691 45.50 14.29 -20.14
N GLN A 692 44.99 14.34 -18.91
CA GLN A 692 45.00 13.17 -18.00
C GLN A 692 44.20 11.99 -18.56
N LEU A 693 43.07 12.24 -19.25
CA LEU A 693 42.34 11.17 -19.94
C LEU A 693 43.19 10.52 -21.03
N ARG A 694 43.97 11.30 -21.78
CA ARG A 694 44.83 10.80 -22.86
C ARG A 694 46.07 10.10 -22.36
N ASP A 695 46.82 10.77 -21.50
CA ASP A 695 48.20 10.43 -21.16
C ASP A 695 48.29 9.70 -19.81
N GLY A 696 47.20 9.65 -19.04
CA GLY A 696 47.19 9.23 -17.64
C GLY A 696 47.66 10.35 -16.70
N GLY A 697 47.69 10.04 -15.40
CA GLY A 697 48.14 10.97 -14.35
C GLY A 697 47.02 11.43 -13.41
N GLY A 698 47.42 12.08 -12.32
CA GLY A 698 46.48 12.40 -11.23
C GLY A 698 45.90 11.12 -10.61
N ASP A 699 44.58 11.03 -10.59
CA ASP A 699 43.85 9.84 -10.13
C ASP A 699 43.61 8.81 -11.26
N VAL A 700 44.04 9.07 -12.49
CA VAL A 700 43.86 8.13 -13.62
C VAL A 700 45.16 7.33 -13.83
N PRO A 701 45.20 6.03 -13.47
CA PRO A 701 46.46 5.27 -13.43
C PRO A 701 47.05 5.04 -14.84
N ASN A 702 46.20 4.82 -15.84
CA ASN A 702 46.60 4.58 -17.22
C ASN A 702 45.79 5.49 -18.16
N GLY A 703 46.47 6.13 -19.11
CA GLY A 703 45.85 6.89 -20.20
C GLY A 703 45.11 6.01 -21.20
N ILE A 704 44.76 6.57 -22.37
CA ILE A 704 44.18 5.79 -23.46
C ILE A 704 45.30 4.95 -24.10
N VAL A 705 45.15 3.62 -24.05
CA VAL A 705 46.09 2.71 -24.71
C VAL A 705 45.98 2.84 -26.24
N PRO A 706 47.09 2.71 -27.00
CA PRO A 706 47.08 2.85 -28.45
C PRO A 706 46.09 1.94 -29.18
N GLU A 707 45.74 0.79 -28.60
CA GLU A 707 44.81 -0.19 -29.13
C GLU A 707 43.34 0.30 -29.12
N ARG A 708 43.01 1.32 -28.32
CA ARG A 708 41.68 1.92 -28.21
C ARG A 708 41.53 3.11 -29.15
N ASP A 709 41.61 2.85 -30.46
CA ASP A 709 41.41 3.85 -31.52
C ASP A 709 40.03 4.54 -31.44
N ASP A 710 39.02 3.83 -30.93
CA ASP A 710 37.70 4.38 -30.62
C ASP A 710 37.77 5.54 -29.61
N LEU A 711 38.54 5.37 -28.53
CA LEU A 711 38.74 6.39 -27.50
C LEU A 711 39.60 7.54 -28.00
N LEU A 712 40.68 7.28 -28.76
CA LEU A 712 41.52 8.33 -29.33
C LEU A 712 40.72 9.24 -30.26
N LYS A 713 39.89 8.66 -31.15
CA LYS A 713 39.02 9.42 -32.04
C LYS A 713 37.96 10.22 -31.28
N GLN A 714 37.34 9.64 -30.25
CA GLN A 714 36.37 10.38 -29.46
C GLN A 714 37.04 11.52 -28.66
N TRP A 715 38.24 11.29 -28.12
CA TRP A 715 39.04 12.31 -27.45
C TRP A 715 39.36 13.49 -28.38
N GLU A 716 39.74 13.23 -29.63
CA GLU A 716 40.00 14.28 -30.64
C GLU A 716 38.76 15.09 -30.95
N ARG A 717 37.58 14.45 -31.04
CA ARG A 717 36.29 15.14 -31.24
C ARG A 717 35.96 16.06 -30.08
N VAL A 718 36.11 15.60 -28.84
CA VAL A 718 35.93 16.42 -27.63
C VAL A 718 36.90 17.61 -27.65
N ASN A 719 38.18 17.39 -27.98
CA ASN A 719 39.17 18.47 -28.04
C ASN A 719 38.84 19.52 -29.12
N LEU A 720 38.34 19.08 -30.29
CA LEU A 720 37.91 19.96 -31.36
C LEU A 720 36.67 20.77 -30.95
N ALA A 721 35.67 20.12 -30.35
CA ALA A 721 34.47 20.79 -29.85
C ALA A 721 34.80 21.80 -28.74
N TRP A 722 35.70 21.43 -27.83
CA TRP A 722 36.22 22.31 -26.78
C TRP A 722 36.87 23.57 -27.34
N SER A 723 37.74 23.43 -28.34
CA SER A 723 38.42 24.56 -28.98
C SER A 723 37.42 25.54 -29.62
N ARG A 724 36.35 25.02 -30.22
CA ARG A 724 35.26 25.84 -30.79
C ARG A 724 34.47 26.57 -29.69
N PHE A 725 34.13 25.85 -28.62
CA PHE A 725 33.44 26.43 -27.47
C PHE A 725 34.26 27.57 -26.84
N VAL A 726 35.56 27.37 -26.60
CA VAL A 726 36.45 28.42 -26.07
C VAL A 726 36.51 29.64 -27.00
N ALA A 727 36.59 29.43 -28.32
CA ALA A 727 36.58 30.51 -29.29
C ALA A 727 35.27 31.32 -29.29
N SER A 728 34.14 30.69 -28.95
CA SER A 728 32.81 31.31 -28.95
C SER A 728 32.48 32.14 -27.69
N LEU A 729 33.34 32.12 -26.64
CA LEU A 729 33.06 32.76 -25.35
C LEU A 729 32.86 34.29 -25.41
N GLN A 730 33.23 34.92 -26.53
CA GLN A 730 33.04 36.36 -26.74
C GLN A 730 31.60 36.73 -27.16
N SER A 731 30.79 35.76 -27.57
CA SER A 731 29.42 35.96 -28.07
C SER A 731 28.47 34.95 -27.42
N LEU A 732 27.53 35.42 -26.59
CA LEU A 732 26.54 34.54 -25.97
C LEU A 732 25.71 33.75 -27.00
N GLN A 733 25.46 34.36 -28.17
CA GLN A 733 24.72 33.74 -29.26
C GLN A 733 25.48 32.58 -29.92
N GLU A 734 26.81 32.67 -30.00
CA GLU A 734 27.65 31.60 -30.56
C GLU A 734 28.03 30.56 -29.50
N MET A 735 28.07 30.98 -28.23
CA MET A 735 28.47 30.16 -27.10
C MET A 735 27.48 29.02 -26.81
N GLU A 736 26.17 29.29 -26.81
CA GLU A 736 25.15 28.29 -26.51
C GLU A 736 25.19 27.07 -27.45
N PRO A 737 25.16 27.23 -28.79
CA PRO A 737 25.26 26.08 -29.69
C PRO A 737 26.60 25.35 -29.58
N ALA A 738 27.72 26.08 -29.38
CA ALA A 738 29.03 25.46 -29.21
C ALA A 738 29.14 24.67 -27.89
N LEU A 739 28.49 25.13 -26.82
CA LEU A 739 28.37 24.40 -25.56
C LEU A 739 27.55 23.12 -25.73
N LEU A 740 26.41 23.19 -26.42
CA LEU A 740 25.57 22.01 -26.69
C LEU A 740 26.31 20.96 -27.52
N ASP A 741 27.06 21.38 -28.55
CA ASP A 741 27.92 20.50 -29.34
C ASP A 741 28.98 19.80 -28.48
N LEU A 742 29.66 20.56 -27.60
CA LEU A 742 30.65 20.01 -26.68
C LEU A 742 30.03 19.02 -25.69
N LEU A 743 28.89 19.37 -25.07
CA LEU A 743 28.20 18.49 -24.13
C LEU A 743 27.76 17.18 -24.80
N ALA A 744 27.31 17.24 -26.06
CA ALA A 744 26.96 16.05 -26.83
C ALA A 744 28.17 15.14 -27.09
N GLU A 745 29.36 15.70 -27.40
CA GLU A 745 30.57 14.90 -27.55
C GLU A 745 31.07 14.30 -26.22
N LEU A 746 30.92 15.03 -25.12
CA LEU A 746 31.25 14.53 -23.78
C LEU A 746 30.31 13.40 -23.35
N GLU A 747 29.01 13.54 -23.59
CA GLU A 747 28.01 12.49 -23.30
C GLU A 747 28.30 11.19 -24.06
N ARG A 748 28.72 11.28 -25.33
CA ARG A 748 29.15 10.11 -26.12
C ARG A 748 30.46 9.49 -25.62
N ALA A 749 31.34 10.29 -25.02
CA ALA A 749 32.63 9.82 -24.55
C ALA A 749 32.53 9.00 -23.25
N VAL A 750 31.64 9.38 -22.34
CA VAL A 750 31.42 8.72 -21.04
C VAL A 750 31.29 7.19 -21.14
N PRO A 751 30.37 6.61 -21.94
CA PRO A 751 30.24 5.16 -22.03
C PRO A 751 31.50 4.48 -22.58
N LEU A 752 32.23 5.12 -23.50
CA LEU A 752 33.47 4.57 -24.06
C LEU A 752 34.58 4.49 -23.01
N TYR A 753 34.71 5.51 -22.15
CA TYR A 753 35.66 5.54 -21.04
C TYR A 753 35.32 4.51 -19.94
N GLY A 754 34.06 4.09 -19.86
CA GLY A 754 33.59 3.04 -18.95
C GLY A 754 33.94 1.61 -19.41
N VAL A 755 34.34 1.42 -20.67
CA VAL A 755 34.77 0.13 -21.20
C VAL A 755 36.20 -0.17 -20.75
N ARG A 756 36.40 -1.36 -20.18
CA ARG A 756 37.72 -1.86 -19.79
C ARG A 756 38.65 -1.88 -21.00
N ASP A 757 39.91 -1.54 -20.78
CA ASP A 757 40.89 -1.73 -21.84
C ASP A 757 41.03 -3.22 -22.10
N ILE A 758 41.07 -3.58 -23.37
CA ILE A 758 41.42 -4.94 -23.77
C ILE A 758 42.86 -5.10 -23.31
N GLU A 759 43.10 -5.97 -22.34
CA GLU A 759 44.45 -6.39 -22.00
C GLU A 759 45.10 -6.79 -23.31
N SER A 760 46.09 -6.01 -23.76
CA SER A 760 46.89 -6.41 -24.91
C SER A 760 47.33 -7.83 -24.58
N PRO A 761 46.96 -8.85 -25.38
CA PRO A 761 47.31 -10.22 -25.05
C PRO A 761 48.79 -10.17 -24.77
N ASP A 762 49.19 -10.56 -23.54
CA ASP A 762 50.59 -10.55 -23.10
C ASP A 762 51.36 -10.94 -24.32
N VAL A 763 52.17 -10.02 -24.85
CA VAL A 763 52.91 -10.26 -26.09
C VAL A 763 53.90 -11.32 -25.70
N THR A 764 53.39 -12.55 -25.66
CA THR A 764 54.07 -13.77 -25.31
C THR A 764 55.18 -13.69 -26.29
N PRO A 765 56.42 -13.57 -25.80
CA PRO A 765 57.48 -13.19 -26.70
C PRO A 765 57.78 -14.42 -27.52
N TRP A 766 56.98 -14.67 -28.54
CA TRP A 766 57.19 -15.67 -29.55
C TRP A 766 58.56 -15.41 -30.16
N GLY A 767 59.02 -14.16 -30.21
CA GLY A 767 60.42 -13.81 -30.46
C GLY A 767 61.41 -14.52 -29.53
N PHE A 768 61.20 -14.54 -28.21
CA PHE A 768 62.05 -15.29 -27.27
C PHE A 768 61.86 -16.80 -27.42
N TYR A 769 60.63 -17.33 -27.54
CA TYR A 769 60.42 -18.77 -27.73
C TYR A 769 61.02 -19.30 -29.04
N ILE A 770 60.90 -18.54 -30.14
CA ILE A 770 61.53 -18.84 -31.43
C ILE A 770 63.04 -18.69 -31.33
N ALA A 771 63.54 -17.64 -30.65
CA ALA A 771 64.99 -17.48 -30.43
C ALA A 771 65.57 -18.61 -29.59
N TYR A 772 64.92 -19.02 -28.49
CA TYR A 772 65.34 -20.14 -27.65
C TYR A 772 65.22 -21.48 -28.38
N ALA A 773 64.18 -21.68 -29.19
CA ALA A 773 64.05 -22.88 -30.03
C ALA A 773 65.18 -22.94 -31.08
N LEU A 774 65.48 -21.83 -31.76
CA LEU A 774 66.59 -21.73 -32.71
C LEU A 774 67.94 -21.93 -32.03
N LEU A 775 68.16 -21.33 -30.85
CA LEU A 775 69.40 -21.50 -30.08
C LEU A 775 69.59 -22.95 -29.63
N GLY A 776 68.50 -23.58 -29.17
CA GLY A 776 68.48 -25.01 -28.83
C GLY A 776 68.81 -25.90 -30.03
N LEU A 777 68.29 -25.58 -31.21
CA LEU A 777 68.55 -26.31 -32.45
C LEU A 777 70.00 -26.13 -32.92
N VAL A 778 70.57 -24.93 -32.79
CA VAL A 778 72.00 -24.67 -33.08
C VAL A 778 72.91 -25.43 -32.11
N LEU A 779 72.60 -25.44 -30.80
CA LEU A 779 73.38 -26.19 -29.81
C LEU A 779 73.28 -27.71 -30.04
N LEU A 780 72.13 -28.21 -30.46
CA LEU A 780 71.94 -29.62 -30.86
C LEU A 780 72.77 -29.97 -32.10
N CYS A 781 72.77 -29.10 -33.12
CA CYS A 781 73.59 -29.27 -34.32
C CYS A 781 75.10 -29.22 -34.00
N CYS A 782 75.53 -28.30 -33.15
CA CYS A 782 76.93 -28.18 -32.72
C CYS A 782 77.39 -29.40 -31.90
N SER A 783 76.55 -29.93 -31.01
CA SER A 783 76.86 -31.14 -30.25
C SER A 783 76.89 -32.39 -31.13
N CYS A 784 75.97 -32.53 -32.08
CA CYS A 784 76.00 -33.60 -33.08
C CYS A 784 77.27 -33.52 -33.96
N ALA A 785 77.67 -32.32 -34.39
CA ALA A 785 78.89 -32.10 -35.14
C ALA A 785 80.15 -32.42 -34.32
N ALA A 786 80.21 -32.02 -33.04
CA ALA A 786 81.31 -32.34 -32.13
C ALA A 786 81.42 -33.86 -31.90
N CYS A 787 80.30 -34.55 -31.68
CA CYS A 787 80.28 -36.02 -31.57
C CYS A 787 80.73 -36.69 -32.87
N TYR A 788 80.32 -36.18 -34.04
CA TYR A 788 80.76 -36.69 -35.33
C TYR A 788 82.27 -36.51 -35.55
N VAL A 789 82.81 -35.32 -35.23
CA VAL A 789 84.25 -35.02 -35.33
C VAL A 789 85.07 -35.88 -34.35
N ALA A 790 84.61 -36.03 -33.10
CA ALA A 790 85.26 -36.90 -32.11
C ALA A 790 85.28 -38.37 -32.56
N ARG A 791 84.18 -38.87 -33.13
CA ARG A 791 84.10 -40.24 -33.65
C ARG A 791 84.95 -40.45 -34.91
N LYS A 792 85.09 -39.41 -35.75
CA LYS A 792 86.00 -39.43 -36.91
C LYS A 792 87.47 -39.38 -36.49
N ALA A 793 87.80 -38.62 -35.44
CA ALA A 793 89.15 -38.56 -34.85
C ALA A 793 89.53 -39.90 -34.20
N SER A 794 88.61 -40.56 -33.47
CA SER A 794 88.88 -41.87 -32.88
C SER A 794 89.11 -42.95 -33.93
N LYS A 795 88.39 -42.92 -35.07
CA LYS A 795 88.65 -43.83 -36.20
C LYS A 795 90.02 -43.61 -36.84
N LYS A 796 90.52 -42.36 -36.88
CA LYS A 796 91.87 -42.05 -37.37
C LYS A 796 92.96 -42.58 -36.42
N ALA A 797 92.76 -42.43 -35.11
CA ALA A 797 93.66 -42.97 -34.10
C ALA A 797 93.73 -44.51 -34.14
N GLN A 798 92.59 -45.20 -34.32
CA GLN A 798 92.59 -46.67 -34.48
C GLN A 798 93.23 -47.15 -35.79
N SER A 799 93.30 -46.32 -36.84
CA SER A 799 93.97 -46.70 -38.10
C SER A 799 95.50 -46.57 -38.06
N GLN A 800 96.06 -45.87 -37.07
CA GLN A 800 97.51 -45.66 -36.95
C GLN A 800 98.23 -46.66 -36.02
N ASP A 801 97.50 -47.41 -35.19
CA ASP A 801 98.06 -48.45 -34.31
C ASP A 801 98.14 -49.86 -34.95
N CYS A 802 97.67 -50.05 -36.17
CA CYS A 802 97.79 -51.33 -36.90
C CYS A 802 98.96 -51.40 -37.89
N SER A 803 99.94 -50.50 -37.80
CA SER A 803 101.19 -50.56 -38.60
C SER A 803 102.45 -50.77 -37.77
N GLN A 804 102.33 -51.15 -36.50
CA GLN A 804 103.43 -51.68 -35.68
C GLN A 804 102.97 -52.84 -34.79
N VAL A 805 102.45 -53.91 -35.41
CA VAL A 805 102.68 -55.32 -35.03
C VAL A 805 102.69 -56.15 -36.31
#